data_AF-A0A1V5NEM9-F1
#
_entry.id   AF-A0A1V5NEM9-F1
#
_cell.length_a   1.000
_cell.length_b   1.000
_cell.length_c   1.000
_cell.angle_alpha   90.00
_cell.angle_beta   90.00
_cell.angle_gamma   90.00
#
_symmetry.space_group_name_H-M   'P 1'
#
loop_
_entity.id
_entity.type
_entity.pdbx_description
1 polymer ?
#
loop_
_entity_poly.entity_id
_entity_poly.type
_entity_poly.pdbx_seq_one_letter_code
_entity_poly.pdbx_strand_id
1 'polypeptide(L)'
;MEPSKNTKTRDCFVIPARPMPFGTPHNDRIRSKVFQIISAVMLFNFFFTSGVTANLFFNPGFELGTYSEGGLPDNWWKWADGGWAAWLNNASEVGASGNNYVNTGAWNSGDFVRWGQNVSVTAGSFYTLSVDATTEDWDNPHGALLIEWKNSSNGRIGSIRRLELFNGVINTNWERYSFRQQAPAGAVTAAFMLEGASRGTIMYDNAAVAADCDFDNDGWVDVSDFALIADKWQLFDSVLDLSGDNFIGINDITVFADEWLNYYEPADEGLLLTINDSQIFQQIDGFGASITDSSVYLLYNSLTAQKRLEVLTQLFDAENGIGLSYLRQPIGTSDFRRRADYTYDDIHPSIPNDYSLQHFSIENDNAYIVPVLLEALAVNPEIKIMGSPWSPPKWMKTTRQFPTGSLIDNDDVYNAYANYFVRYVQAYAALGIEIDALTLQNEPLLEPDGYPGMLMSAAEQIRLIKLVGPKFADAEISTKILCYDHNWDNTTYPLTVLGDSIARGYIAGTAFHGYSGDVGAQSTVHYAYTNKDIYYTEWSDGGWNDYGFAGNLIENSETIIDVLRNWSKTFIKWNLALDQDNGPKISGGCGNCYGVVTVNTANGQITPRPQYYSLGQISKFVRPGASRVSSTATVGAGIKNIAFVNADGKRVCMAVNTSGSAHNLRILWKGQYFIYALPAESVTTFIWSNQANAFVEVWMTTGDQTKMLSQQGSVQFHN
;
A
#
# COMPACT_ATOMS: atom_id res chain seq x y z
N MET A 1 -18.04 -90.03 -41.57
CA MET A 1 -19.34 -90.21 -42.27
C MET A 1 -19.69 -88.88 -42.91
N GLU A 2 -20.23 -88.92 -44.13
CA GLU A 2 -20.68 -87.76 -44.93
C GLU A 2 -21.90 -87.05 -44.31
N PRO A 3 -22.44 -85.97 -44.93
CA PRO A 3 -21.82 -84.80 -45.59
C PRO A 3 -22.32 -83.50 -44.84
N SER A 4 -22.28 -82.24 -45.29
CA SER A 4 -22.30 -81.67 -46.64
C SER A 4 -21.87 -80.19 -46.61
N LYS A 5 -20.98 -79.76 -47.52
CA LYS A 5 -21.27 -79.00 -48.76
C LYS A 5 -21.62 -77.52 -48.47
N ASN A 6 -20.67 -76.61 -48.72
CA ASN A 6 -20.47 -75.89 -50.00
C ASN A 6 -21.22 -74.54 -49.97
N THR A 7 -20.72 -73.45 -50.56
CA THR A 7 -19.68 -73.27 -51.60
C THR A 7 -19.03 -71.89 -51.40
N LYS A 8 -17.70 -71.76 -51.51
CA LYS A 8 -16.95 -71.10 -52.62
C LYS A 8 -17.33 -69.61 -52.87
N THR A 9 -16.40 -68.69 -53.07
CA THR A 9 -15.08 -68.82 -53.73
C THR A 9 -14.14 -67.64 -53.40
N ARG A 10 -12.83 -67.92 -53.25
CA ARG A 10 -11.65 -67.10 -53.67
C ARG A 10 -11.48 -65.67 -53.12
N ASP A 11 -10.31 -65.11 -52.82
CA ASP A 11 -8.88 -65.50 -52.72
C ASP A 11 -8.17 -64.28 -52.03
N CYS A 12 -6.95 -64.25 -51.46
CA CYS A 12 -5.81 -65.18 -51.35
C CYS A 12 -4.78 -64.73 -50.25
N PHE A 13 -3.85 -65.62 -49.88
CA PHE A 13 -2.51 -65.40 -49.24
C PHE A 13 -2.31 -64.67 -47.87
N VAL A 14 -1.77 -65.46 -46.90
CA VAL A 14 -0.61 -65.19 -46.00
C VAL A 14 -0.73 -64.32 -44.71
N ILE A 15 -0.54 -65.02 -43.57
CA ILE A 15 0.02 -64.65 -42.24
C ILE A 15 -0.41 -63.33 -41.57
N PRO A 16 -1.10 -63.38 -40.40
CA PRO A 16 -1.13 -62.28 -39.44
C PRO A 16 0.05 -62.38 -38.46
N ALA A 17 1.10 -61.60 -38.69
CA ALA A 17 2.10 -61.30 -37.65
C ALA A 17 1.53 -60.20 -36.73
N ARG A 18 1.62 -60.39 -35.40
CA ARG A 18 1.31 -59.33 -34.43
C ARG A 18 2.32 -58.18 -34.53
N PRO A 19 1.86 -56.94 -34.39
CA PRO A 19 2.57 -55.93 -33.60
C PRO A 19 2.07 -55.90 -32.14
N MET A 20 2.92 -55.43 -31.25
CA MET A 20 2.63 -55.23 -29.81
C MET A 20 1.84 -53.93 -29.55
N PRO A 21 1.23 -53.77 -28.36
CA PRO A 21 0.40 -52.60 -28.05
C PRO A 21 1.21 -51.41 -27.55
N PHE A 22 1.07 -50.24 -28.16
CA PHE A 22 1.41 -48.95 -27.53
C PHE A 22 0.52 -47.82 -28.04
N GLY A 23 -0.02 -47.06 -27.08
CA GLY A 23 -1.07 -46.07 -27.27
C GLY A 23 -1.75 -45.85 -25.92
N THR A 24 -1.03 -45.26 -24.98
CA THR A 24 -1.49 -45.09 -23.60
C THR A 24 -2.70 -44.15 -23.53
N PRO A 25 -3.67 -44.36 -22.61
CA PRO A 25 -4.82 -43.45 -22.41
C PRO A 25 -4.44 -42.00 -22.13
N HIS A 26 -3.17 -41.77 -21.79
CA HIS A 26 -2.59 -40.46 -21.54
C HIS A 26 -2.59 -39.57 -22.80
N ASN A 27 -2.35 -40.11 -24.01
CA ASN A 27 -2.23 -39.29 -25.22
C ASN A 27 -3.58 -38.82 -25.76
N ASP A 28 -4.64 -39.61 -25.64
CA ASP A 28 -5.99 -39.17 -26.03
C ASP A 28 -6.57 -38.20 -24.99
N ARG A 29 -6.27 -38.38 -23.70
CA ARG A 29 -6.54 -37.35 -22.66
C ARG A 29 -5.74 -36.05 -22.89
N ILE A 30 -4.47 -36.14 -23.31
CA ILE A 30 -3.68 -34.93 -23.64
C ILE A 30 -4.25 -34.25 -24.89
N ARG A 31 -4.66 -35.01 -25.92
CA ARG A 31 -5.29 -34.44 -27.12
C ARG A 31 -6.66 -33.82 -26.83
N SER A 32 -7.51 -34.46 -26.01
CA SER A 32 -8.78 -33.84 -25.61
C SER A 32 -8.55 -32.61 -24.75
N LYS A 33 -7.63 -32.65 -23.77
CA LYS A 33 -7.26 -31.49 -22.96
C LYS A 33 -6.69 -30.35 -23.79
N VAL A 34 -5.82 -30.61 -24.78
CA VAL A 34 -5.30 -29.56 -25.68
C VAL A 34 -6.42 -28.98 -26.56
N PHE A 35 -7.35 -29.79 -27.06
CA PHE A 35 -8.53 -29.28 -27.78
C PHE A 35 -9.45 -28.45 -26.87
N GLN A 36 -9.72 -28.91 -25.66
CA GLN A 36 -10.54 -28.22 -24.66
C GLN A 36 -9.87 -26.92 -24.19
N ILE A 37 -8.54 -26.89 -24.01
CA ILE A 37 -7.77 -25.67 -23.71
C ILE A 37 -7.84 -24.69 -24.90
N ILE A 38 -7.70 -25.16 -26.14
CA ILE A 38 -7.82 -24.30 -27.33
C ILE A 38 -9.24 -23.72 -27.46
N SER A 39 -10.28 -24.51 -27.18
CA SER A 39 -11.67 -24.04 -27.14
C SER A 39 -11.92 -23.05 -25.99
N ALA A 40 -11.43 -23.34 -24.78
CA ALA A 40 -11.56 -22.46 -23.62
C ALA A 40 -10.79 -21.15 -23.81
N VAL A 41 -9.60 -21.18 -24.43
CA VAL A 41 -8.83 -19.99 -24.82
C VAL A 41 -9.53 -19.21 -25.94
N MET A 42 -10.25 -19.88 -26.86
CA MET A 42 -11.11 -19.20 -27.83
C MET A 42 -12.33 -18.55 -27.17
N LEU A 43 -12.99 -19.20 -26.19
CA LEU A 43 -14.00 -18.51 -25.36
C LEU A 43 -13.37 -17.30 -24.65
N PHE A 44 -12.33 -17.50 -23.84
CA PHE A 44 -11.72 -16.43 -23.03
C PHE A 44 -11.28 -15.23 -23.89
N ASN A 45 -10.66 -15.45 -25.05
CA ASN A 45 -10.31 -14.36 -25.95
C ASN A 45 -11.55 -13.70 -26.58
N PHE A 46 -12.57 -14.47 -26.99
CA PHE A 46 -13.80 -13.90 -27.58
C PHE A 46 -14.58 -13.04 -26.57
N PHE A 47 -14.58 -13.43 -25.28
CA PHE A 47 -15.25 -12.70 -24.20
C PHE A 47 -14.45 -11.51 -23.63
N PHE A 48 -13.11 -11.55 -23.61
CA PHE A 48 -12.30 -10.41 -23.13
C PHE A 48 -11.97 -9.38 -24.21
N THR A 49 -11.97 -9.72 -25.51
CA THR A 49 -11.75 -8.71 -26.58
C THR A 49 -12.93 -7.77 -26.83
N SER A 50 -14.09 -8.02 -26.20
CA SER A 50 -15.26 -7.14 -26.20
C SER A 50 -15.43 -6.36 -24.88
N GLY A 51 -14.64 -6.67 -23.85
CA GLY A 51 -14.73 -6.11 -22.48
C GLY A 51 -14.05 -4.76 -22.27
N VAL A 52 -13.88 -3.95 -23.32
CA VAL A 52 -13.46 -2.55 -23.21
C VAL A 52 -14.53 -1.72 -23.90
N THR A 53 -15.26 -0.91 -23.14
CA THR A 53 -16.23 0.07 -23.69
C THR A 53 -15.47 1.21 -24.38
N ALA A 54 -14.91 0.91 -25.54
CA ALA A 54 -14.39 1.93 -26.44
C ALA A 54 -15.54 2.90 -26.74
N ASN A 55 -15.32 4.19 -26.48
CA ASN A 55 -16.24 5.23 -26.94
C ASN A 55 -16.38 5.06 -28.46
N LEU A 56 -17.61 4.78 -28.90
CA LEU A 56 -17.88 4.45 -30.30
C LEU A 56 -17.81 5.68 -31.23
N PHE A 57 -17.60 6.88 -30.66
CA PHE A 57 -17.13 8.04 -31.40
C PHE A 57 -15.63 8.00 -31.65
N PHE A 58 -15.27 8.08 -32.94
CA PHE A 58 -13.90 8.31 -33.34
C PHE A 58 -13.52 9.77 -33.00
N ASN A 59 -12.43 9.95 -32.26
CA ASN A 59 -12.02 11.20 -31.58
C ASN A 59 -12.94 11.61 -30.40
N PRO A 60 -12.74 11.01 -29.21
CA PRO A 60 -13.56 11.26 -28.02
C PRO A 60 -13.03 12.46 -27.21
N GLY A 61 -13.74 13.59 -27.28
CA GLY A 61 -13.32 14.88 -26.72
C GLY A 61 -12.73 15.79 -27.81
N PHE A 62 -12.92 17.11 -27.68
CA PHE A 62 -12.60 18.07 -28.74
C PHE A 62 -11.13 18.54 -28.72
N GLU A 63 -10.25 17.70 -28.14
CA GLU A 63 -8.97 18.10 -27.53
C GLU A 63 -7.73 17.85 -28.40
N LEU A 64 -7.84 16.88 -29.30
CA LEU A 64 -6.67 16.26 -29.92
C LEU A 64 -6.29 16.88 -31.29
N GLY A 65 -6.88 18.02 -31.66
CA GLY A 65 -6.68 18.62 -32.98
C GLY A 65 -6.50 20.13 -32.97
N THR A 66 -5.89 20.63 -34.05
CA THR A 66 -5.57 22.04 -34.25
C THR A 66 -6.78 22.84 -34.75
N TYR A 67 -7.04 23.98 -34.11
CA TYR A 67 -8.09 24.95 -34.46
C TYR A 67 -8.26 25.16 -35.97
N SER A 68 -9.51 25.09 -36.44
CA SER A 68 -9.90 25.63 -37.74
C SER A 68 -11.32 26.18 -37.71
N GLU A 69 -11.44 27.47 -37.98
CA GLU A 69 -12.72 28.18 -38.01
C GLU A 69 -13.59 27.63 -39.15
N GLY A 70 -14.60 26.82 -38.80
CA GLY A 70 -15.46 26.11 -39.75
C GLY A 70 -15.02 24.69 -40.12
N GLY A 71 -13.94 24.16 -39.55
CA GLY A 71 -13.54 22.76 -39.70
C GLY A 71 -14.38 21.79 -38.87
N LEU A 72 -14.44 20.53 -39.29
CA LEU A 72 -15.02 19.42 -38.54
C LEU A 72 -13.89 18.49 -38.08
N PRO A 73 -13.92 17.94 -36.85
CA PRO A 73 -13.04 16.84 -36.48
C PRO A 73 -13.31 15.62 -37.37
N ASP A 74 -12.29 14.79 -37.59
CA ASP A 74 -12.40 13.64 -38.50
C ASP A 74 -13.60 12.73 -38.14
N ASN A 75 -14.33 12.30 -39.17
CA ASN A 75 -15.54 11.48 -39.11
C ASN A 75 -16.80 12.14 -38.52
N TRP A 76 -16.74 13.39 -38.05
CA TRP A 76 -17.94 14.19 -37.77
C TRP A 76 -18.55 14.77 -39.04
N TRP A 77 -19.88 14.87 -39.07
CA TRP A 77 -20.63 15.55 -40.12
C TRP A 77 -21.54 16.63 -39.53
N LYS A 78 -21.83 17.65 -40.35
CA LYS A 78 -22.68 18.79 -40.02
C LYS A 78 -23.86 18.87 -40.99
N TRP A 79 -25.05 19.10 -40.45
CA TRP A 79 -26.23 19.47 -41.23
C TRP A 79 -26.92 20.66 -40.54
N ALA A 80 -27.31 21.68 -41.28
CA ALA A 80 -27.90 22.89 -40.72
C ALA A 80 -29.00 23.44 -41.63
N ASP A 81 -29.99 24.07 -41.01
CA ASP A 81 -31.02 24.87 -41.64
C ASP A 81 -31.04 26.21 -40.89
N GLY A 82 -30.35 27.22 -41.42
CA GLY A 82 -30.13 28.54 -40.78
C GLY A 82 -29.20 28.58 -39.55
N GLY A 83 -28.90 27.44 -38.91
CA GLY A 83 -28.01 27.35 -37.75
C GLY A 83 -26.51 27.40 -38.07
N TRP A 84 -25.71 27.70 -37.04
CA TRP A 84 -24.24 27.74 -37.09
C TRP A 84 -23.63 26.90 -35.96
N ALA A 85 -22.44 26.36 -36.23
CA ALA A 85 -21.65 25.60 -35.26
C ALA A 85 -20.18 25.82 -35.56
N ALA A 86 -19.39 26.07 -34.51
CA ALA A 86 -17.95 26.23 -34.56
C ALA A 86 -17.28 25.39 -33.48
N TRP A 87 -16.03 25.01 -33.73
CA TRP A 87 -15.14 24.39 -32.77
C TRP A 87 -14.19 25.48 -32.29
N LEU A 88 -14.27 25.84 -31.01
CA LEU A 88 -13.61 27.03 -30.48
C LEU A 88 -12.63 26.68 -29.35
N ASN A 89 -11.56 27.46 -29.31
CA ASN A 89 -10.70 27.63 -28.16
C ASN A 89 -10.65 29.13 -27.88
N ASN A 90 -11.50 29.58 -26.96
CA ASN A 90 -11.44 30.95 -26.47
C ASN A 90 -10.58 30.94 -25.19
N ALA A 91 -9.42 31.59 -25.19
CA ALA A 91 -8.49 31.51 -24.06
C ALA A 91 -9.02 32.09 -22.72
N SER A 92 -10.22 32.68 -22.71
CA SER A 92 -10.94 33.10 -21.49
C SER A 92 -11.98 32.09 -20.97
N GLU A 93 -12.29 31.03 -21.72
CA GLU A 93 -13.35 30.05 -21.40
C GLU A 93 -12.87 28.63 -21.71
N VAL A 94 -12.97 27.72 -20.73
CA VAL A 94 -12.52 26.32 -20.88
C VAL A 94 -13.70 25.35 -20.85
N GLY A 95 -13.58 24.26 -21.61
CA GLY A 95 -14.49 23.12 -21.59
C GLY A 95 -14.57 22.45 -20.22
N ALA A 96 -15.57 21.59 -20.02
CA ALA A 96 -15.74 20.80 -18.78
C ALA A 96 -14.49 19.98 -18.42
N SER A 97 -13.75 19.51 -19.43
CA SER A 97 -12.48 18.80 -19.29
C SER A 97 -11.25 19.72 -19.07
N GLY A 98 -11.42 21.05 -19.01
CA GLY A 98 -10.36 22.05 -18.85
C GLY A 98 -9.72 22.52 -20.16
N ASN A 99 -10.48 22.45 -21.26
CA ASN A 99 -9.94 22.11 -22.58
C ASN A 99 -10.81 22.75 -23.71
N ASN A 100 -10.72 22.31 -24.98
CA ASN A 100 -11.53 22.82 -26.09
C ASN A 100 -13.02 22.45 -25.96
N TYR A 101 -13.91 23.12 -26.71
CA TYR A 101 -15.31 22.73 -26.81
C TYR A 101 -15.93 23.14 -28.15
N VAL A 102 -17.15 22.68 -28.40
CA VAL A 102 -17.92 23.00 -29.62
C VAL A 102 -19.13 23.82 -29.24
N ASN A 103 -19.29 24.99 -29.87
CA ASN A 103 -20.46 25.82 -29.68
C ASN A 103 -21.37 25.81 -30.91
N THR A 104 -22.68 25.87 -30.63
CA THR A 104 -23.75 25.70 -31.61
C THR A 104 -24.89 26.67 -31.30
N GLY A 105 -25.54 27.20 -32.32
CA GLY A 105 -26.65 28.13 -32.15
C GLY A 105 -27.34 28.47 -33.46
N ALA A 106 -28.35 29.33 -33.41
CA ALA A 106 -29.01 29.84 -34.60
C ALA A 106 -29.45 31.30 -34.45
N TRP A 107 -29.68 31.97 -35.59
CA TRP A 107 -30.02 33.41 -35.59
C TRP A 107 -31.54 33.68 -35.58
N ASN A 108 -32.32 32.75 -36.13
CA ASN A 108 -33.77 32.87 -36.20
C ASN A 108 -34.48 31.75 -35.42
N SER A 109 -35.72 32.02 -35.01
CA SER A 109 -36.58 31.01 -34.40
C SER A 109 -37.00 29.98 -35.45
N GLY A 110 -36.70 28.71 -35.19
CA GLY A 110 -36.98 27.59 -36.11
C GLY A 110 -35.75 27.08 -36.87
N ASP A 111 -34.68 27.87 -36.91
CA ASP A 111 -33.39 27.46 -37.45
C ASP A 111 -32.66 26.51 -36.47
N PHE A 112 -31.87 25.58 -36.99
CA PHE A 112 -31.07 24.64 -36.20
C PHE A 112 -29.79 24.18 -36.91
N VAL A 113 -28.87 23.61 -36.13
CA VAL A 113 -27.68 22.89 -36.59
C VAL A 113 -27.60 21.54 -35.87
N ARG A 114 -27.19 20.50 -36.59
CA ARG A 114 -26.89 19.16 -36.07
C ARG A 114 -25.47 18.78 -36.38
N TRP A 115 -24.83 18.15 -35.40
CA TRP A 115 -23.46 17.68 -35.45
C TRP A 115 -23.40 16.25 -34.93
N GLY A 116 -22.85 15.31 -35.69
CA GLY A 116 -22.88 13.93 -35.27
C GLY A 116 -21.94 13.00 -36.01
N GLN A 117 -21.97 11.73 -35.61
CA GLN A 117 -21.31 10.61 -36.30
C GLN A 117 -22.33 9.53 -36.64
N ASN A 118 -22.04 8.76 -37.70
CA ASN A 118 -22.75 7.51 -37.98
C ASN A 118 -21.95 6.37 -37.36
N VAL A 119 -22.52 5.69 -36.37
CA VAL A 119 -21.90 4.61 -35.60
C VAL A 119 -22.57 3.29 -35.98
N SER A 120 -21.81 2.22 -36.16
CA SER A 120 -22.34 0.87 -36.37
C SER A 120 -23.01 0.36 -35.09
N VAL A 121 -24.22 -0.20 -35.20
CA VAL A 121 -25.01 -0.65 -34.04
C VAL A 121 -25.66 -2.01 -34.29
N THR A 122 -25.98 -2.71 -33.21
CA THR A 122 -26.66 -4.00 -33.21
C THR A 122 -28.09 -3.84 -32.75
N ALA A 123 -29.06 -4.26 -33.57
CA ALA A 123 -30.47 -4.27 -33.20
C ALA A 123 -30.71 -5.06 -31.90
N GLY A 124 -31.48 -4.49 -30.98
CA GLY A 124 -31.76 -5.06 -29.65
C GLY A 124 -30.81 -4.61 -28.53
N SER A 125 -29.61 -4.11 -28.85
CA SER A 125 -28.67 -3.57 -27.85
C SER A 125 -29.07 -2.16 -27.39
N PHE A 126 -28.78 -1.82 -26.13
CA PHE A 126 -28.91 -0.45 -25.63
C PHE A 126 -27.66 0.38 -25.96
N TYR A 127 -27.88 1.67 -26.16
CA TYR A 127 -26.84 2.65 -26.41
C TYR A 127 -27.10 3.91 -25.60
N THR A 128 -26.06 4.43 -24.95
CA THR A 128 -26.12 5.66 -24.16
C THR A 128 -25.24 6.72 -24.82
N LEU A 129 -25.87 7.77 -25.34
CA LEU A 129 -25.20 9.01 -25.75
C LEU A 129 -25.10 9.93 -24.54
N SER A 130 -23.93 10.48 -24.26
CA SER A 130 -23.73 11.43 -23.16
C SER A 130 -22.76 12.54 -23.55
N VAL A 131 -22.93 13.73 -22.97
CA VAL A 131 -22.13 14.93 -23.25
C VAL A 131 -22.18 15.84 -22.02
N ASP A 132 -21.14 16.65 -21.82
CA ASP A 132 -21.21 17.81 -20.92
C ASP A 132 -21.68 19.02 -21.74
N ALA A 133 -22.61 19.81 -21.21
CA ALA A 133 -23.15 20.97 -21.89
C ALA A 133 -23.34 22.18 -20.97
N THR A 134 -23.26 23.38 -21.55
CA THR A 134 -23.52 24.68 -20.89
C THR A 134 -24.00 25.69 -21.95
N THR A 135 -24.47 26.87 -21.54
CA THR A 135 -24.96 27.93 -22.46
C THR A 135 -24.15 29.21 -22.31
N GLU A 136 -24.11 30.02 -23.37
CA GLU A 136 -23.71 31.43 -23.25
C GLU A 136 -24.78 32.21 -22.45
N ASP A 137 -24.43 33.42 -21.98
CA ASP A 137 -25.26 34.24 -21.09
C ASP A 137 -26.28 35.15 -21.79
N TRP A 138 -26.42 35.02 -23.12
CA TRP A 138 -27.24 35.90 -23.95
C TRP A 138 -28.24 35.15 -24.85
N ASP A 139 -29.51 35.26 -24.45
CA ASP A 139 -30.74 34.83 -25.16
C ASP A 139 -31.02 33.32 -25.29
N ASN A 140 -32.33 33.02 -25.17
CA ASN A 140 -33.08 31.75 -25.23
C ASN A 140 -32.39 30.52 -25.89
N PRO A 141 -31.52 29.78 -25.17
CA PRO A 141 -30.81 28.62 -25.73
C PRO A 141 -31.71 27.37 -25.81
N HIS A 142 -31.83 26.76 -26.99
CA HIS A 142 -32.49 25.46 -27.19
C HIS A 142 -31.54 24.48 -27.87
N GLY A 143 -31.41 23.28 -27.34
CA GLY A 143 -30.58 22.25 -27.96
C GLY A 143 -31.07 20.86 -27.63
N ALA A 144 -30.43 19.84 -28.20
CA ALA A 144 -30.84 18.47 -27.97
C ALA A 144 -29.74 17.43 -28.19
N LEU A 145 -29.88 16.29 -27.52
CA LEU A 145 -29.24 15.04 -27.91
C LEU A 145 -30.21 14.24 -28.79
N LEU A 146 -29.72 13.72 -29.91
CA LEU A 146 -30.54 13.03 -30.91
C LEU A 146 -29.96 11.67 -31.28
N ILE A 147 -30.84 10.69 -31.52
CA ILE A 147 -30.49 9.37 -32.06
C ILE A 147 -31.42 9.04 -33.23
N GLU A 148 -30.85 8.84 -34.41
CA GLU A 148 -31.56 8.37 -35.60
C GLU A 148 -31.07 6.98 -36.02
N TRP A 149 -31.91 5.97 -35.88
CA TRP A 149 -31.64 4.59 -36.27
C TRP A 149 -31.78 4.38 -37.78
N LYS A 150 -30.90 3.57 -38.39
CA LYS A 150 -30.87 3.30 -39.83
C LYS A 150 -30.67 1.81 -40.13
N ASN A 151 -31.32 1.36 -41.20
CA ASN A 151 -31.19 0.00 -41.74
C ASN A 151 -29.98 -0.12 -42.69
N SER A 152 -29.73 -1.34 -43.19
CA SER A 152 -28.61 -1.66 -44.10
C SER A 152 -28.68 -0.99 -45.48
N SER A 153 -29.80 -0.34 -45.82
CA SER A 153 -29.93 0.53 -46.99
C SER A 153 -29.79 2.02 -46.65
N ASN A 154 -29.25 2.35 -45.46
CA ASN A 154 -29.14 3.70 -44.89
C ASN A 154 -30.50 4.43 -44.73
N GLY A 155 -31.61 3.69 -44.75
CA GLY A 155 -32.96 4.22 -44.56
C GLY A 155 -33.32 4.33 -43.08
N ARG A 156 -33.89 5.46 -42.67
CA ARG A 156 -34.29 5.71 -41.28
C ARG A 156 -35.34 4.72 -40.78
N ILE A 157 -35.13 4.17 -39.60
CA ILE A 157 -36.07 3.31 -38.87
C ILE A 157 -36.78 4.16 -37.82
N GLY A 158 -38.08 4.41 -38.04
CA GLY A 158 -38.93 5.14 -37.10
C GLY A 158 -38.66 6.66 -37.05
N SER A 159 -38.96 7.26 -35.89
CA SER A 159 -38.74 8.67 -35.59
C SER A 159 -37.42 8.89 -34.85
N ILE A 160 -36.77 10.03 -35.11
CA ILE A 160 -35.59 10.48 -34.37
C ILE A 160 -35.96 10.57 -32.88
N ARG A 161 -35.13 9.97 -32.03
CA ARG A 161 -35.23 10.05 -30.57
C ARG A 161 -34.50 11.30 -30.10
N ARG A 162 -35.07 12.02 -29.14
CA ARG A 162 -34.63 13.36 -28.73
C ARG A 162 -34.69 13.53 -27.21
N LEU A 163 -33.67 14.15 -26.64
CA LEU A 163 -33.66 14.74 -25.30
C LEU A 163 -33.43 16.25 -25.45
N GLU A 164 -34.38 17.08 -25.03
CA GLU A 164 -34.20 18.54 -25.03
C GLU A 164 -33.24 18.98 -23.92
N LEU A 165 -32.43 19.99 -24.23
CA LEU A 165 -31.48 20.63 -23.33
C LEU A 165 -31.85 22.11 -23.18
N PHE A 166 -31.74 22.61 -21.95
CA PHE A 166 -31.94 24.02 -21.55
C PHE A 166 -33.35 24.60 -21.73
N ASN A 167 -34.08 24.29 -22.82
CA ASN A 167 -35.46 24.75 -23.08
C ASN A 167 -35.66 26.28 -22.94
N GLY A 168 -34.65 27.08 -23.31
CA GLY A 168 -34.66 28.54 -23.18
C GLY A 168 -34.12 29.07 -21.85
N VAL A 169 -33.68 28.21 -20.94
CA VAL A 169 -33.06 28.60 -19.66
C VAL A 169 -31.54 28.69 -19.83
N ILE A 170 -30.98 29.87 -19.55
CA ILE A 170 -29.53 30.07 -19.50
C ILE A 170 -28.95 29.34 -18.28
N ASN A 171 -27.93 28.51 -18.51
CA ASN A 171 -27.11 27.89 -17.46
C ASN A 171 -25.64 27.93 -17.89
N THR A 172 -24.83 28.71 -17.18
CA THR A 172 -23.40 28.88 -17.48
C THR A 172 -22.49 27.86 -16.79
N ASN A 173 -23.05 26.93 -16.01
CA ASN A 173 -22.30 25.81 -15.45
C ASN A 173 -22.33 24.60 -16.40
N TRP A 174 -21.20 23.90 -16.53
CA TRP A 174 -21.13 22.63 -17.23
C TRP A 174 -21.91 21.54 -16.48
N GLU A 175 -22.85 20.90 -17.17
CA GLU A 175 -23.68 19.80 -16.65
C GLU A 175 -23.64 18.58 -17.57
N ARG A 176 -23.59 17.38 -16.99
CA ARG A 176 -23.61 16.11 -17.73
C ARG A 176 -25.03 15.74 -18.12
N TYR A 177 -25.28 15.63 -19.42
CA TYR A 177 -26.52 15.11 -20.00
C TYR A 177 -26.30 13.73 -20.60
N SER A 178 -27.28 12.84 -20.45
CA SER A 178 -27.23 11.48 -21.02
C SER A 178 -28.58 11.02 -21.55
N PHE A 179 -28.55 10.21 -22.61
CA PHE A 179 -29.71 9.79 -23.36
C PHE A 179 -29.53 8.33 -23.83
N ARG A 180 -30.26 7.42 -23.18
CA ARG A 180 -30.22 5.97 -23.43
C ARG A 180 -31.39 5.54 -24.32
N GLN A 181 -31.13 4.73 -25.34
CA GLN A 181 -32.13 4.14 -26.23
C GLN A 181 -31.73 2.73 -26.70
N GLN A 182 -32.71 1.84 -26.85
CA GLN A 182 -32.52 0.54 -27.49
C GLN A 182 -32.55 0.67 -29.02
N ALA A 183 -31.62 0.00 -29.70
CA ALA A 183 -31.63 -0.11 -31.15
C ALA A 183 -32.84 -0.94 -31.63
N PRO A 184 -33.72 -0.42 -32.51
CA PRO A 184 -34.89 -1.15 -32.98
C PRO A 184 -34.49 -2.32 -33.90
N ALA A 185 -35.42 -3.27 -34.08
CA ALA A 185 -35.24 -4.40 -35.00
C ALA A 185 -34.82 -3.92 -36.41
N GLY A 186 -33.74 -4.49 -36.94
CA GLY A 186 -33.19 -4.16 -38.26
C GLY A 186 -32.27 -2.94 -38.30
N ALA A 187 -31.96 -2.28 -37.17
CA ALA A 187 -30.93 -1.26 -37.13
C ALA A 187 -29.53 -1.87 -37.30
N VAL A 188 -28.70 -1.22 -38.11
CA VAL A 188 -27.27 -1.57 -38.31
C VAL A 188 -26.34 -0.36 -38.19
N THR A 189 -26.89 0.84 -38.24
CA THR A 189 -26.17 2.10 -38.06
C THR A 189 -27.07 3.09 -37.33
N ALA A 190 -26.50 3.94 -36.49
CA ALA A 190 -27.20 5.04 -35.83
C ALA A 190 -26.45 6.36 -36.04
N ALA A 191 -27.19 7.42 -36.35
CA ALA A 191 -26.68 8.79 -36.28
C ALA A 191 -26.95 9.34 -34.88
N PHE A 192 -25.89 9.47 -34.09
CA PHE A 192 -25.90 10.14 -32.79
C PHE A 192 -25.50 11.61 -33.01
N MET A 193 -26.29 12.55 -32.49
CA MET A 193 -26.11 13.98 -32.81
C MET A 193 -26.31 14.89 -31.59
N LEU A 194 -25.59 16.00 -31.61
CA LEU A 194 -25.77 17.20 -30.81
C LEU A 194 -26.52 18.23 -31.68
N GLU A 195 -27.51 18.92 -31.15
CA GLU A 195 -28.27 19.97 -31.86
C GLU A 195 -28.24 21.30 -31.10
N GLY A 196 -27.95 22.39 -31.81
CA GLY A 196 -28.21 23.76 -31.35
C GLY A 196 -29.31 24.41 -32.19
N ALA A 197 -30.24 25.13 -31.58
CA ALA A 197 -31.42 25.69 -32.22
C ALA A 197 -31.89 27.00 -31.56
N SER A 198 -32.66 27.79 -32.30
CA SER A 198 -33.17 29.10 -31.86
C SER A 198 -32.07 30.11 -31.46
N ARG A 199 -32.48 31.28 -30.95
CA ARG A 199 -31.60 32.37 -30.53
C ARG A 199 -30.94 32.11 -29.19
N GLY A 200 -29.75 31.53 -29.24
CA GLY A 200 -28.87 31.31 -28.11
C GLY A 200 -27.73 30.38 -28.52
N THR A 201 -26.68 30.32 -27.71
CA THR A 201 -25.53 29.44 -27.95
C THR A 201 -25.45 28.35 -26.88
N ILE A 202 -25.22 27.12 -27.32
CA ILE A 202 -24.96 25.95 -26.47
C ILE A 202 -23.58 25.40 -26.79
N MET A 203 -22.82 25.18 -25.73
CA MET A 203 -21.47 24.63 -25.73
C MET A 203 -21.52 23.15 -25.31
N TYR A 204 -20.71 22.32 -25.95
CA TYR A 204 -20.63 20.87 -25.74
C TYR A 204 -19.18 20.40 -25.55
N ASP A 205 -18.96 19.48 -24.62
CA ASP A 205 -17.68 18.82 -24.34
C ASP A 205 -17.89 17.32 -23.96
N ASN A 206 -16.85 16.48 -24.02
CA ASN A 206 -16.83 15.07 -23.60
C ASN A 206 -17.97 14.21 -24.18
N ALA A 207 -18.28 14.40 -25.47
CA ALA A 207 -19.29 13.61 -26.17
C ALA A 207 -18.87 12.13 -26.26
N ALA A 208 -19.75 11.23 -25.83
CA ALA A 208 -19.48 9.80 -25.79
C ALA A 208 -20.71 8.94 -26.13
N VAL A 209 -20.48 7.86 -26.87
CA VAL A 209 -21.45 6.78 -27.10
C VAL A 209 -20.86 5.47 -26.60
N ALA A 210 -21.54 4.85 -25.64
CA ALA A 210 -21.28 3.49 -25.21
C ALA A 210 -22.39 2.55 -25.73
N ALA A 211 -21.99 1.39 -26.24
CA ALA A 211 -22.86 0.21 -26.28
C ALA A 211 -22.97 -0.32 -24.85
N ASP A 212 -24.18 -0.66 -24.43
CA ASP A 212 -24.45 -1.13 -23.08
C ASP A 212 -24.20 -2.65 -22.97
N CYS A 213 -23.67 -3.06 -21.82
CA CYS A 213 -23.52 -4.46 -21.41
C CYS A 213 -24.28 -4.79 -20.11
N ASP A 214 -25.05 -3.83 -19.58
CA ASP A 214 -26.13 -4.04 -18.62
C ASP A 214 -27.37 -4.58 -19.39
N PHE A 215 -27.71 -5.85 -19.13
CA PHE A 215 -28.80 -6.61 -19.76
C PHE A 215 -30.03 -6.79 -18.85
N ASP A 216 -29.87 -6.71 -17.52
CA ASP A 216 -30.99 -6.83 -16.56
C ASP A 216 -31.54 -5.48 -16.05
N ASN A 217 -30.82 -4.39 -16.35
CA ASN A 217 -31.16 -2.98 -16.15
C ASN A 217 -31.08 -2.51 -14.69
N ASP A 218 -30.13 -3.01 -13.91
CA ASP A 218 -29.89 -2.58 -12.53
C ASP A 218 -28.88 -1.41 -12.37
N GLY A 219 -28.12 -1.10 -13.43
CA GLY A 219 -27.12 -0.03 -13.47
C GLY A 219 -25.67 -0.49 -13.26
N TRP A 220 -25.43 -1.80 -13.11
CA TRP A 220 -24.11 -2.41 -13.07
C TRP A 220 -23.88 -3.27 -14.33
N VAL A 221 -22.67 -3.84 -14.42
CA VAL A 221 -22.35 -4.88 -15.41
C VAL A 221 -21.75 -6.03 -14.61
N ASP A 222 -22.60 -6.97 -14.21
CA ASP A 222 -22.24 -7.98 -13.21
C ASP A 222 -22.59 -9.42 -13.60
N VAL A 223 -22.54 -10.34 -12.63
CA VAL A 223 -22.78 -11.77 -12.87
C VAL A 223 -24.24 -12.07 -13.24
N SER A 224 -25.16 -11.18 -12.91
CA SER A 224 -26.61 -11.25 -13.16
C SER A 224 -26.90 -11.01 -14.63
N ASP A 225 -26.28 -9.99 -15.23
CA ASP A 225 -26.29 -9.75 -16.68
C ASP A 225 -25.77 -10.96 -17.45
N PHE A 226 -24.62 -11.50 -17.00
CA PHE A 226 -24.01 -12.66 -17.61
C PHE A 226 -24.92 -13.89 -17.55
N ALA A 227 -25.56 -14.14 -16.41
CA ALA A 227 -26.56 -15.20 -16.26
C ALA A 227 -27.75 -14.98 -17.22
N LEU A 228 -28.22 -13.74 -17.39
CA LEU A 228 -29.36 -13.37 -18.25
C LEU A 228 -29.06 -13.44 -19.76
N ILE A 229 -27.77 -13.41 -20.15
CA ILE A 229 -27.29 -13.75 -21.51
C ILE A 229 -27.18 -15.27 -21.66
N ALA A 230 -26.54 -15.95 -20.70
CA ALA A 230 -26.29 -17.39 -20.75
C ALA A 230 -27.58 -18.21 -20.86
N ASP A 231 -28.62 -17.87 -20.08
CA ASP A 231 -29.93 -18.52 -20.09
C ASP A 231 -30.66 -18.40 -21.45
N LYS A 232 -30.25 -17.44 -22.30
CA LYS A 232 -30.78 -17.23 -23.67
C LYS A 232 -29.95 -17.93 -24.74
N TRP A 233 -28.75 -18.42 -24.44
CA TRP A 233 -27.85 -19.08 -25.38
C TRP A 233 -27.94 -20.60 -25.26
N GLN A 234 -29.10 -21.16 -25.66
CA GLN A 234 -29.36 -22.61 -25.68
C GLN A 234 -28.55 -23.33 -26.78
N LEU A 235 -27.24 -23.44 -26.58
CA LEU A 235 -26.36 -24.32 -27.36
C LEU A 235 -26.21 -25.65 -26.62
N PHE A 236 -26.43 -26.75 -27.34
CA PHE A 236 -26.28 -28.11 -26.84
C PHE A 236 -24.95 -28.68 -27.34
N ASP A 237 -23.98 -28.88 -26.45
CA ASP A 237 -22.78 -29.69 -26.70
C ASP A 237 -22.45 -30.53 -25.46
N SER A 238 -22.59 -31.85 -25.58
CA SER A 238 -22.36 -32.80 -24.48
C SER A 238 -20.90 -32.95 -24.06
N VAL A 239 -19.97 -32.21 -24.67
CA VAL A 239 -18.56 -32.09 -24.27
C VAL A 239 -18.31 -30.81 -23.45
N LEU A 240 -19.25 -29.86 -23.47
CA LEU A 240 -19.16 -28.56 -22.78
C LEU A 240 -20.21 -28.37 -21.67
N ASP A 241 -21.24 -29.20 -21.64
CA ASP A 241 -22.12 -29.44 -20.48
C ASP A 241 -21.32 -30.15 -19.36
N LEU A 242 -20.73 -29.35 -18.47
CA LEU A 242 -19.92 -29.81 -17.33
C LEU A 242 -20.79 -30.02 -16.08
N SER A 243 -21.91 -29.31 -15.99
CA SER A 243 -22.90 -29.40 -14.90
C SER A 243 -23.84 -30.61 -15.04
N GLY A 244 -23.99 -31.14 -16.26
CA GLY A 244 -24.86 -32.27 -16.59
C GLY A 244 -26.33 -31.89 -16.76
N ASP A 245 -26.64 -30.59 -16.92
CA ASP A 245 -28.01 -30.09 -17.07
C ASP A 245 -28.51 -30.07 -18.54
N ASN A 246 -27.64 -30.44 -19.49
CA ASN A 246 -27.81 -30.44 -20.95
C ASN A 246 -27.78 -29.04 -21.59
N PHE A 247 -27.42 -27.98 -20.86
CA PHE A 247 -27.15 -26.67 -21.43
C PHE A 247 -25.66 -26.32 -21.30
N ILE A 248 -25.26 -25.19 -21.87
CA ILE A 248 -23.95 -24.58 -21.66
C ILE A 248 -24.22 -23.19 -21.09
N GLY A 249 -23.98 -23.01 -19.79
CA GLY A 249 -24.34 -21.78 -19.08
C GLY A 249 -23.40 -21.44 -17.93
N ILE A 250 -23.90 -20.58 -17.03
CA ILE A 250 -23.17 -20.14 -15.82
C ILE A 250 -22.75 -21.34 -14.97
N ASN A 251 -23.59 -22.38 -14.85
CA ASN A 251 -23.31 -23.57 -14.05
C ASN A 251 -22.06 -24.30 -14.53
N ASP A 252 -21.88 -24.47 -15.85
CA ASP A 252 -20.71 -25.12 -16.44
C ASP A 252 -19.45 -24.28 -16.30
N ILE A 253 -19.59 -22.95 -16.34
CA ILE A 253 -18.50 -22.01 -16.08
C ILE A 253 -18.13 -22.01 -14.59
N THR A 254 -19.08 -22.20 -13.67
CA THR A 254 -18.84 -22.39 -12.24
C THR A 254 -18.15 -23.73 -11.97
N VAL A 255 -18.63 -24.84 -12.56
CA VAL A 255 -17.95 -26.15 -12.48
C VAL A 255 -16.55 -26.07 -13.10
N PHE A 256 -16.37 -25.34 -14.20
CA PHE A 256 -15.05 -25.07 -14.77
C PHE A 256 -14.18 -24.19 -13.86
N ALA A 257 -14.73 -23.20 -13.18
CA ALA A 257 -13.98 -22.41 -12.21
C ALA A 257 -13.54 -23.28 -11.02
N ASP A 258 -14.47 -24.01 -10.40
CA ASP A 258 -14.24 -24.84 -9.22
C ASP A 258 -13.34 -26.07 -9.50
N GLU A 259 -13.43 -26.68 -10.70
CA GLU A 259 -12.62 -27.86 -11.07
C GLU A 259 -11.36 -27.54 -11.91
N TRP A 260 -11.30 -26.42 -12.65
CA TRP A 260 -10.26 -26.14 -13.66
C TRP A 260 -9.52 -24.80 -13.53
N LEU A 261 -9.96 -23.84 -12.71
CA LEU A 261 -9.05 -22.79 -12.21
C LEU A 261 -8.15 -23.43 -11.14
N ASN A 262 -7.18 -24.19 -11.62
CA ASN A 262 -6.37 -25.10 -10.82
C ASN A 262 -5.79 -24.41 -9.58
N TYR A 263 -6.33 -24.78 -8.42
CA TYR A 263 -5.58 -24.84 -7.18
C TYR A 263 -4.37 -25.75 -7.40
N TYR A 264 -3.25 -25.15 -7.82
CA TYR A 264 -1.96 -25.79 -7.77
C TYR A 264 -1.46 -25.73 -6.32
N GLU A 265 -2.03 -26.56 -5.46
CA GLU A 265 -1.25 -27.06 -4.33
C GLU A 265 -0.04 -27.80 -4.91
N PRO A 266 1.19 -27.42 -4.54
CA PRO A 266 2.37 -28.17 -4.93
C PRO A 266 2.25 -29.64 -4.49
N ALA A 267 2.66 -30.57 -5.36
CA ALA A 267 2.49 -32.02 -5.14
C ALA A 267 3.41 -32.62 -4.04
N ASP A 268 4.06 -31.77 -3.24
CA ASP A 268 4.89 -32.09 -2.10
C ASP A 268 4.26 -31.41 -0.87
N GLU A 269 4.11 -32.15 0.24
CA GLU A 269 3.52 -31.61 1.48
C GLU A 269 4.28 -30.39 2.02
N GLY A 270 5.54 -30.20 1.61
CA GLY A 270 6.32 -29.00 1.88
C GLY A 270 6.80 -28.88 3.33
N LEU A 271 7.39 -27.73 3.62
CA LEU A 271 7.89 -27.39 4.96
C LEU A 271 6.71 -26.97 5.85
N LEU A 272 6.55 -27.59 7.02
CA LEU A 272 5.37 -27.42 7.88
C LEU A 272 5.51 -26.28 8.91
N LEU A 273 4.86 -25.14 8.64
CA LEU A 273 4.70 -24.04 9.58
C LEU A 273 3.38 -24.20 10.32
N THR A 274 3.43 -24.50 11.62
CA THR A 274 2.22 -24.59 12.47
C THR A 274 2.00 -23.29 13.22
N ILE A 275 0.77 -22.80 13.25
CA ILE A 275 0.34 -21.59 13.98
C ILE A 275 -0.71 -21.98 15.04
N ASN A 276 -0.48 -21.55 16.28
CA ASN A 276 -1.41 -21.72 17.39
C ASN A 276 -1.75 -20.36 18.03
N ASP A 277 -2.89 -19.81 17.62
CA ASP A 277 -3.40 -18.52 18.08
C ASP A 277 -4.03 -18.54 19.49
N SER A 278 -4.05 -19.70 20.16
CA SER A 278 -4.37 -19.79 21.60
C SER A 278 -3.17 -19.54 22.53
N GLN A 279 -1.95 -19.58 22.00
CA GLN A 279 -0.73 -19.28 22.74
C GLN A 279 -0.27 -17.86 22.41
N ILE A 280 -0.58 -16.92 23.30
CA ILE A 280 -0.32 -15.49 23.15
C ILE A 280 0.95 -15.10 23.91
N PHE A 281 1.73 -14.17 23.35
CA PHE A 281 2.96 -13.59 23.91
C PHE A 281 2.78 -12.08 24.13
N GLN A 282 3.80 -11.26 23.82
CA GLN A 282 3.73 -9.82 24.00
C GLN A 282 2.79 -9.14 22.99
N GLN A 283 2.22 -8.02 23.42
CA GLN A 283 1.50 -7.09 22.56
C GLN A 283 2.51 -6.18 21.83
N ILE A 284 2.28 -5.90 20.55
CA ILE A 284 3.11 -5.04 19.72
C ILE A 284 2.70 -3.59 19.93
N ASP A 285 3.70 -2.75 20.19
CA ASP A 285 3.49 -1.31 20.34
C ASP A 285 3.57 -0.57 19.01
N GLY A 286 4.45 -1.00 18.08
CA GLY A 286 4.53 -0.49 16.71
C GLY A 286 5.90 -0.65 16.07
N PHE A 287 6.06 -0.16 14.84
CA PHE A 287 7.31 -0.25 14.07
C PHE A 287 7.63 1.05 13.34
N GLY A 288 8.90 1.33 13.09
CA GLY A 288 9.29 2.47 12.27
C GLY A 288 10.76 2.82 12.31
N ALA A 289 11.04 4.11 12.43
CA ALA A 289 12.38 4.66 12.40
C ALA A 289 12.49 5.93 13.24
N SER A 290 13.71 6.43 13.41
CA SER A 290 13.98 7.67 14.14
C SER A 290 13.90 8.88 13.21
N ILE A 291 13.21 9.90 13.69
CA ILE A 291 12.90 11.12 12.94
C ILE A 291 13.95 12.19 13.28
N THR A 292 15.19 11.91 12.86
CA THR A 292 16.40 12.70 13.16
C THR A 292 16.35 14.11 12.55
N ASP A 293 17.13 15.05 13.10
CA ASP A 293 17.23 16.43 12.60
C ASP A 293 17.62 16.47 11.10
N SER A 294 18.48 15.54 10.66
CA SER A 294 18.76 15.31 9.23
C SER A 294 17.55 14.81 8.43
N SER A 295 16.80 13.83 8.95
CA SER A 295 15.61 13.29 8.27
C SER A 295 14.55 14.36 8.02
N VAL A 296 14.17 15.11 9.06
CA VAL A 296 13.15 16.17 8.92
C VAL A 296 13.66 17.39 8.17
N TYR A 297 14.96 17.73 8.27
CA TYR A 297 15.54 18.78 7.46
C TYR A 297 15.34 18.50 5.96
N LEU A 298 15.64 17.27 5.52
CA LEU A 298 15.45 16.86 4.13
C LEU A 298 13.98 16.85 3.71
N LEU A 299 13.11 16.21 4.48
CA LEU A 299 11.67 16.16 4.17
C LEU A 299 11.08 17.58 4.07
N TYR A 300 11.47 18.48 4.97
CA TYR A 300 10.91 19.83 5.03
C TYR A 300 11.50 20.80 3.99
N ASN A 301 12.82 20.74 3.74
CA ASN A 301 13.53 21.73 2.91
C ASN A 301 13.82 21.27 1.48
N SER A 302 13.83 19.96 1.19
CA SER A 302 14.07 19.42 -0.16
C SER A 302 12.81 19.03 -0.90
N LEU A 303 11.64 19.03 -0.24
CA LEU A 303 10.34 18.70 -0.84
C LEU A 303 9.37 19.88 -0.74
N THR A 304 8.44 19.98 -1.70
CA THR A 304 7.27 20.85 -1.55
C THR A 304 6.33 20.30 -0.47
N ALA A 305 5.44 21.13 0.09
CA ALA A 305 4.47 20.66 1.10
C ALA A 305 3.60 19.51 0.58
N GLN A 306 3.13 19.58 -0.67
CA GLN A 306 2.41 18.48 -1.31
C GLN A 306 3.29 17.22 -1.43
N LYS A 307 4.54 17.35 -1.90
CA LYS A 307 5.40 16.19 -2.07
C LYS A 307 5.79 15.55 -0.73
N ARG A 308 5.97 16.37 0.31
CA ARG A 308 6.18 15.88 1.67
C ARG A 308 4.96 15.12 2.18
N LEU A 309 3.74 15.64 2.00
CA LEU A 309 2.51 14.93 2.37
C LEU A 309 2.41 13.56 1.66
N GLU A 310 2.65 13.49 0.34
CA GLU A 310 2.68 12.21 -0.39
C GLU A 310 3.66 11.20 0.23
N VAL A 311 4.83 11.66 0.67
CA VAL A 311 5.89 10.82 1.25
C VAL A 311 5.54 10.40 2.68
N LEU A 312 4.93 11.30 3.46
CA LEU A 312 4.40 10.96 4.79
C LEU A 312 3.24 9.95 4.68
N THR A 313 2.34 10.09 3.71
CA THR A 313 1.34 9.06 3.37
C THR A 313 2.00 7.72 3.04
N GLN A 314 2.98 7.70 2.14
CA GLN A 314 3.71 6.46 1.80
C GLN A 314 4.39 5.78 3.00
N LEU A 315 4.89 6.57 3.97
CA LEU A 315 5.53 6.06 5.18
C LEU A 315 4.52 5.62 6.25
N PHE A 316 3.51 6.43 6.55
CA PHE A 316 2.72 6.31 7.79
C PHE A 316 1.30 5.77 7.58
N ASP A 317 0.71 5.94 6.40
CA ASP A 317 -0.63 5.43 6.10
C ASP A 317 -0.60 3.90 5.94
N ALA A 318 -1.55 3.19 6.57
CA ALA A 318 -1.60 1.73 6.56
C ALA A 318 -2.25 1.13 5.30
N GLU A 319 -3.07 1.89 4.57
CA GLU A 319 -3.75 1.46 3.35
C GLU A 319 -2.94 1.85 2.11
N ASN A 320 -2.52 3.11 2.04
CA ASN A 320 -1.84 3.75 0.92
C ASN A 320 -0.31 3.72 1.03
N GLY A 321 0.23 3.41 2.21
CA GLY A 321 1.66 3.35 2.50
C GLY A 321 2.11 2.04 3.15
N ILE A 322 3.24 2.09 3.86
CA ILE A 322 3.77 0.98 4.65
C ILE A 322 3.27 0.96 6.11
N GLY A 323 2.54 1.98 6.57
CA GLY A 323 1.90 1.95 7.88
C GLY A 323 2.84 2.06 9.08
N LEU A 324 3.97 2.78 8.99
CA LEU A 324 4.82 3.02 10.17
C LEU A 324 4.00 3.63 11.32
N SER A 325 4.27 3.16 12.54
CA SER A 325 3.43 3.36 13.73
C SER A 325 4.22 3.61 15.02
N TYR A 326 5.56 3.61 14.96
CA TYR A 326 6.40 3.99 16.09
C TYR A 326 7.60 4.82 15.61
N LEU A 327 7.75 6.03 16.15
CA LEU A 327 8.86 6.94 15.89
C LEU A 327 9.76 7.10 17.12
N ARG A 328 11.05 7.32 16.90
CA ARG A 328 12.01 7.74 17.93
C ARG A 328 12.52 9.14 17.63
N GLN A 329 12.24 10.08 18.53
CA GLN A 329 12.61 11.49 18.42
C GLN A 329 13.80 11.77 19.36
N PRO A 330 14.93 12.28 18.84
CA PRO A 330 15.98 12.81 19.69
C PRO A 330 15.50 13.95 20.60
N ILE A 331 15.84 13.87 21.89
CA ILE A 331 15.62 14.94 22.88
C ILE A 331 16.82 15.89 22.76
N GLY A 332 16.66 16.94 21.96
CA GLY A 332 17.77 17.78 21.51
C GLY A 332 18.57 17.13 20.38
N THR A 333 19.89 17.32 20.38
CA THR A 333 20.76 16.94 19.25
C THR A 333 21.27 15.50 19.31
N SER A 334 21.26 14.78 18.18
CA SER A 334 21.93 13.49 17.93
C SER A 334 23.12 13.63 16.95
N ASP A 335 23.73 12.55 16.50
CA ASP A 335 24.77 12.61 15.45
C ASP A 335 24.21 12.99 14.05
N PHE A 336 22.96 12.61 13.75
CA PHE A 336 22.27 12.99 12.51
C PHE A 336 21.58 14.35 12.61
N ARG A 337 22.34 15.38 12.29
CA ARG A 337 21.94 16.79 12.34
C ARG A 337 22.44 17.61 11.17
N ARG A 338 21.72 18.71 10.91
CA ARG A 338 22.10 19.81 10.04
C ARG A 338 22.61 21.03 10.83
N ARG A 339 22.28 21.13 12.12
CA ARG A 339 22.52 22.30 12.98
C ARG A 339 23.65 22.10 14.00
N ALA A 340 24.09 23.19 14.61
CA ALA A 340 25.03 23.17 15.74
C ALA A 340 24.40 22.43 16.94
N ASP A 341 25.23 21.95 17.87
CA ASP A 341 24.74 21.16 19.01
C ASP A 341 23.93 22.03 19.95
N TYR A 342 22.74 21.55 20.27
CA TYR A 342 21.86 22.13 21.27
C TYR A 342 21.24 21.06 22.18
N THR A 343 20.96 21.46 23.41
CA THR A 343 19.94 20.88 24.28
C THR A 343 18.80 21.88 24.45
N TYR A 344 17.73 21.48 25.11
CA TYR A 344 16.64 22.40 25.44
C TYR A 344 16.99 23.37 26.57
N ASP A 345 18.12 23.27 27.27
CA ASP A 345 18.48 24.14 28.40
C ASP A 345 19.95 24.60 28.33
N ASP A 346 20.36 25.07 27.15
CA ASP A 346 21.69 25.65 26.96
C ASP A 346 21.76 27.09 27.47
N ILE A 347 22.75 27.35 28.34
CA ILE A 347 22.95 28.65 28.99
C ILE A 347 24.17 29.39 28.41
N HIS A 348 24.14 30.73 28.49
CA HIS A 348 25.28 31.56 28.11
C HIS A 348 26.51 31.22 28.99
N PRO A 349 27.76 31.16 28.45
CA PRO A 349 28.95 30.73 29.21
C PRO A 349 29.29 31.51 30.48
N SER A 350 28.70 32.69 30.71
CA SER A 350 28.83 33.44 31.96
C SER A 350 27.92 32.95 33.09
N ILE A 351 26.93 32.11 32.79
CA ILE A 351 26.00 31.52 33.74
C ILE A 351 26.56 30.14 34.15
N PRO A 352 26.76 29.85 35.45
CA PRO A 352 27.45 28.63 35.88
C PRO A 352 26.57 27.37 35.90
N ASN A 353 25.25 27.53 36.03
CA ASN A 353 24.22 26.47 36.08
C ASN A 353 22.82 27.10 35.87
N ASP A 354 21.80 26.28 35.64
CA ASP A 354 20.39 26.68 35.76
C ASP A 354 19.55 25.57 36.41
N TYR A 355 19.70 25.39 37.73
CA TYR A 355 18.94 24.38 38.47
C TYR A 355 17.41 24.56 38.41
N SER A 356 16.95 25.76 38.05
CA SER A 356 15.54 26.12 37.86
C SER A 356 14.98 25.84 36.47
N LEU A 357 15.85 25.57 35.48
CA LEU A 357 15.50 25.44 34.06
C LEU A 357 14.74 26.68 33.55
N GLN A 358 15.25 27.88 33.85
CA GLN A 358 14.73 29.17 33.35
C GLN A 358 14.98 29.35 31.85
N HIS A 359 16.02 28.73 31.30
CA HIS A 359 16.36 28.80 29.87
C HIS A 359 15.76 27.64 29.06
N PHE A 360 14.96 26.76 29.69
CA PHE A 360 14.35 25.62 29.00
C PHE A 360 13.44 26.05 27.84
N SER A 361 13.75 25.57 26.64
CA SER A 361 12.98 25.84 25.42
C SER A 361 13.16 24.76 24.35
N ILE A 362 12.04 24.31 23.78
CA ILE A 362 11.99 23.45 22.59
C ILE A 362 11.94 24.27 21.28
N GLU A 363 12.18 25.59 21.32
CA GLU A 363 12.06 26.49 20.15
C GLU A 363 12.92 26.06 18.95
N ASN A 364 14.03 25.36 19.21
CA ASN A 364 14.84 24.75 18.14
C ASN A 364 14.03 23.78 17.26
N ASP A 365 13.00 23.13 17.79
CA ASP A 365 12.28 22.05 17.08
C ASP A 365 11.15 22.61 16.22
N ASN A 366 10.68 23.82 16.54
CA ASN A 366 9.59 24.52 15.84
C ASN A 366 9.91 24.84 14.37
N ALA A 367 11.19 24.86 13.99
CA ALA A 367 11.61 25.17 12.62
C ALA A 367 11.20 24.10 11.58
N TYR A 368 11.21 22.81 11.96
CA TYR A 368 10.82 21.69 11.07
C TYR A 368 10.62 20.33 11.77
N ILE A 369 11.18 20.09 12.96
CA ILE A 369 10.94 18.83 13.70
C ILE A 369 9.45 18.73 14.09
N VAL A 370 8.95 19.73 14.84
CA VAL A 370 7.55 19.78 15.28
C VAL A 370 6.57 19.81 14.10
N PRO A 371 6.74 20.66 13.06
CA PRO A 371 5.88 20.62 11.87
C PRO A 371 5.76 19.25 11.21
N VAL A 372 6.87 18.54 10.98
CA VAL A 372 6.83 17.23 10.28
C VAL A 372 6.28 16.12 11.19
N LEU A 373 6.52 16.18 12.50
CA LEU A 373 5.86 15.29 13.47
C LEU A 373 4.34 15.45 13.46
N LEU A 374 3.84 16.69 13.43
CA LEU A 374 2.40 16.96 13.37
C LEU A 374 1.78 16.53 12.04
N GLU A 375 2.47 16.72 10.92
CA GLU A 375 2.03 16.20 9.62
C GLU A 375 2.01 14.66 9.60
N ALA A 376 2.99 13.98 10.21
CA ALA A 376 2.99 12.52 10.31
C ALA A 376 1.84 11.99 11.19
N LEU A 377 1.57 12.64 12.33
CA LEU A 377 0.43 12.33 13.20
C LEU A 377 -0.92 12.60 12.53
N ALA A 378 -1.01 13.61 11.65
CA ALA A 378 -2.21 13.88 10.86
C ALA A 378 -2.48 12.80 9.79
N VAL A 379 -1.43 12.15 9.28
CA VAL A 379 -1.54 10.99 8.37
C VAL A 379 -1.90 9.72 9.14
N ASN A 380 -1.24 9.45 10.27
CA ASN A 380 -1.51 8.28 11.11
C ASN A 380 -1.57 8.67 12.61
N PRO A 381 -2.79 8.87 13.16
CA PRO A 381 -2.99 9.15 14.57
C PRO A 381 -2.61 8.02 15.53
N GLU A 382 -2.32 6.81 15.03
CA GLU A 382 -1.85 5.68 15.86
C GLU A 382 -0.33 5.71 16.14
N ILE A 383 0.42 6.67 15.59
CA ILE A 383 1.88 6.76 15.80
C ILE A 383 2.18 7.02 17.28
N LYS A 384 2.93 6.11 17.89
CA LYS A 384 3.62 6.34 19.17
C LYS A 384 4.97 7.00 18.93
N ILE A 385 5.37 7.88 19.85
CA ILE A 385 6.67 8.56 19.81
C ILE A 385 7.43 8.25 21.10
N MET A 386 8.68 7.81 20.98
CA MET A 386 9.61 7.76 22.11
C MET A 386 10.68 8.85 22.05
N GLY A 387 11.15 9.30 23.21
CA GLY A 387 12.28 10.21 23.35
C GLY A 387 13.56 9.53 23.83
N SER A 388 14.73 9.98 23.37
CA SER A 388 16.04 9.66 23.98
C SER A 388 16.99 10.85 23.86
N PRO A 389 17.72 11.27 24.92
CA PRO A 389 18.75 12.30 24.83
C PRO A 389 20.13 11.67 24.57
N TRP A 390 20.90 12.25 23.65
CA TRP A 390 22.31 11.90 23.48
C TRP A 390 23.20 12.54 24.54
N SER A 391 22.81 13.72 25.05
CA SER A 391 23.55 14.41 26.11
C SER A 391 22.59 15.29 26.92
N PRO A 392 22.79 15.44 28.24
CA PRO A 392 22.21 16.54 28.99
C PRO A 392 22.84 17.88 28.57
N PRO A 393 22.25 19.02 29.00
CA PRO A 393 22.87 20.34 28.90
C PRO A 393 24.32 20.34 29.40
N LYS A 394 25.22 21.01 28.66
CA LYS A 394 26.66 21.01 28.97
C LYS A 394 26.98 21.40 30.41
N TRP A 395 26.21 22.32 30.99
CA TRP A 395 26.47 22.79 32.35
C TRP A 395 26.25 21.72 33.44
N MET A 396 25.49 20.66 33.12
CA MET A 396 25.27 19.49 33.98
C MET A 396 26.40 18.45 33.91
N LYS A 397 27.36 18.58 32.99
CA LYS A 397 28.39 17.56 32.70
C LYS A 397 29.75 17.90 33.30
N THR A 398 30.48 16.86 33.72
CA THR A 398 31.84 16.97 34.28
C THR A 398 32.84 17.64 33.34
N THR A 399 32.71 17.43 32.03
CA THR A 399 33.57 18.00 30.97
C THR A 399 33.11 19.36 30.47
N ARG A 400 31.84 19.71 30.69
CA ARG A 400 31.11 20.80 30.01
C ARG A 400 31.16 20.76 28.48
N GLN A 401 31.34 19.57 27.90
CA GLN A 401 31.32 19.35 26.44
C GLN A 401 30.18 18.40 26.03
N PHE A 402 29.75 18.51 24.77
CA PHE A 402 28.71 17.64 24.23
C PHE A 402 29.12 16.16 24.12
N PRO A 403 30.32 15.77 23.64
CA PRO A 403 30.58 14.36 23.35
C PRO A 403 30.93 13.48 24.57
N THR A 404 31.64 14.03 25.56
CA THR A 404 32.26 13.22 26.62
C THR A 404 31.80 13.62 28.03
N GLY A 405 32.11 12.76 29.00
CA GLY A 405 31.85 12.94 30.43
C GLY A 405 30.59 12.26 30.93
N SER A 406 30.25 12.56 32.19
CA SER A 406 29.09 12.08 32.93
C SER A 406 28.35 13.25 33.57
N LEU A 407 27.19 12.99 34.16
CA LEU A 407 26.54 13.96 35.04
C LEU A 407 27.48 14.33 36.21
N ILE A 408 27.47 15.60 36.60
CA ILE A 408 28.14 16.03 37.84
C ILE A 408 27.41 15.37 39.01
N ASP A 409 28.16 14.69 39.89
CA ASP A 409 27.64 14.08 41.12
C ASP A 409 27.23 15.17 42.14
N ASN A 410 26.01 15.68 41.96
CA ASN A 410 25.41 16.75 42.75
C ASN A 410 23.88 16.64 42.70
N ASP A 411 23.22 16.79 43.84
CA ASP A 411 21.76 16.62 43.93
C ASP A 411 20.97 17.69 43.16
N ASP A 412 21.46 18.93 43.06
CA ASP A 412 20.80 19.99 42.29
C ASP A 412 20.85 19.70 40.78
N VAL A 413 21.99 19.20 40.28
CA VAL A 413 22.15 18.74 38.88
C VAL A 413 21.22 17.58 38.56
N TYR A 414 21.19 16.55 39.41
CA TYR A 414 20.31 15.39 39.22
C TYR A 414 18.82 15.77 39.31
N ASN A 415 18.43 16.67 40.21
CA ASN A 415 17.06 17.17 40.29
C ASN A 415 16.68 18.05 39.10
N ALA A 416 17.59 18.91 38.63
CA ALA A 416 17.38 19.73 37.45
C ALA A 416 17.22 18.85 36.20
N TYR A 417 18.08 17.84 36.02
CA TYR A 417 17.94 16.92 34.89
C TYR A 417 16.67 16.07 34.98
N ALA A 418 16.24 15.66 36.17
CA ALA A 418 14.95 14.99 36.32
C ALA A 418 13.75 15.92 35.98
N ASN A 419 13.82 17.22 36.33
CA ASN A 419 12.84 18.22 35.91
C ASN A 419 12.89 18.51 34.40
N TYR A 420 14.04 18.32 33.74
CA TYR A 420 14.22 18.55 32.29
C TYR A 420 13.35 17.57 31.48
N PHE A 421 13.28 16.30 31.89
CA PHE A 421 12.36 15.33 31.28
C PHE A 421 10.88 15.69 31.48
N VAL A 422 10.51 16.19 32.66
CA VAL A 422 9.13 16.68 32.94
C VAL A 422 8.78 17.83 31.98
N ARG A 423 9.66 18.83 31.86
CA ARG A 423 9.44 19.97 30.95
C ARG A 423 9.40 19.54 29.48
N TYR A 424 10.24 18.59 29.06
CA TYR A 424 10.21 18.04 27.70
C TYR A 424 8.86 17.40 27.36
N VAL A 425 8.39 16.46 28.19
CA VAL A 425 7.10 15.78 27.95
C VAL A 425 5.94 16.79 27.96
N GLN A 426 5.92 17.72 28.92
CA GLN A 426 4.88 18.75 28.99
C GLN A 426 4.90 19.72 27.80
N ALA A 427 6.09 20.12 27.31
CA ALA A 427 6.21 21.02 26.17
C ALA A 427 5.77 20.37 24.84
N TYR A 428 6.10 19.10 24.63
CA TYR A 428 5.63 18.32 23.48
C TYR A 428 4.11 18.04 23.56
N ALA A 429 3.60 17.66 24.74
CA ALA A 429 2.16 17.44 24.94
C ALA A 429 1.34 18.73 24.72
N ALA A 430 1.87 19.90 25.07
CA ALA A 430 1.24 21.20 24.81
C ALA A 430 1.12 21.54 23.31
N LEU A 431 1.87 20.85 22.44
CA LEU A 431 1.77 20.94 20.98
C LEU A 431 0.87 19.84 20.37
N GLY A 432 0.28 18.96 21.20
CA GLY A 432 -0.48 17.79 20.74
C GLY A 432 0.39 16.59 20.36
N ILE A 433 1.66 16.55 20.80
CA ILE A 433 2.59 15.46 20.54
C ILE A 433 2.80 14.66 21.83
N GLU A 434 2.10 13.54 21.97
CA GLU A 434 2.24 12.67 23.15
C GLU A 434 3.51 11.79 23.07
N ILE A 435 4.25 11.72 24.18
CA ILE A 435 5.44 10.86 24.31
C ILE A 435 5.02 9.57 25.04
N ASP A 436 4.97 8.46 24.32
CA ASP A 436 4.59 7.14 24.84
C ASP A 436 5.66 6.58 25.80
N ALA A 437 6.93 6.77 25.45
CA ALA A 437 8.07 6.27 26.22
C ALA A 437 9.29 7.18 26.13
N LEU A 438 10.21 7.08 27.08
CA LEU A 438 11.55 7.63 26.92
C LEU A 438 12.62 6.78 27.59
N THR A 439 13.85 6.94 27.11
CA THR A 439 15.08 6.50 27.79
C THR A 439 15.80 7.74 28.33
N LEU A 440 16.60 7.56 29.38
CA LEU A 440 17.26 8.68 30.07
C LEU A 440 18.63 9.06 29.50
N GLN A 441 19.15 8.26 28.57
CA GLN A 441 20.40 8.45 27.86
C GLN A 441 20.46 7.46 26.69
N ASN A 442 20.79 7.92 25.49
CA ASN A 442 21.17 7.07 24.36
C ASN A 442 22.55 6.44 24.62
N GLU A 443 22.68 5.12 24.47
CA GLU A 443 23.95 4.39 24.54
C GLU A 443 24.84 4.77 25.75
N PRO A 444 24.36 4.63 27.00
CA PRO A 444 25.01 5.13 28.22
C PRO A 444 26.39 4.54 28.56
N LEU A 445 26.96 3.70 27.70
CA LEU A 445 28.32 3.14 27.83
C LEU A 445 29.26 3.60 26.70
N LEU A 446 28.84 4.54 25.84
CA LEU A 446 29.62 5.07 24.73
C LEU A 446 30.02 6.54 24.98
N GLU A 447 31.30 6.86 24.79
CA GLU A 447 31.78 8.23 24.61
C GLU A 447 32.15 8.46 23.14
N PRO A 448 31.37 9.23 22.38
CA PRO A 448 31.73 9.64 21.02
C PRO A 448 32.80 10.74 20.99
N ASP A 449 33.52 10.82 19.86
CA ASP A 449 34.57 11.82 19.64
C ASP A 449 34.06 13.20 19.17
N GLY A 450 32.87 13.26 18.53
CA GLY A 450 32.47 14.44 17.74
C GLY A 450 30.97 14.82 17.70
N TYR A 451 30.10 14.03 18.32
CA TYR A 451 28.66 14.28 18.46
C TYR A 451 28.23 14.17 19.91
N PRO A 452 27.01 14.60 20.32
CA PRO A 452 26.60 14.52 21.73
C PRO A 452 26.61 13.09 22.28
N GLY A 453 27.06 12.90 23.51
CA GLY A 453 27.15 11.60 24.18
C GLY A 453 27.40 11.76 25.68
N MET A 454 27.12 10.73 26.48
CA MET A 454 27.41 10.75 27.91
C MET A 454 27.49 9.34 28.51
N LEU A 455 28.52 9.08 29.31
CA LEU A 455 28.56 7.90 30.17
C LEU A 455 27.59 8.06 31.34
N MET A 456 26.71 7.07 31.51
CA MET A 456 25.83 6.93 32.65
C MET A 456 25.90 5.49 33.14
N SER A 457 26.60 5.25 34.25
CA SER A 457 26.63 3.93 34.88
C SER A 457 25.24 3.49 35.35
N ALA A 458 25.04 2.18 35.57
CA ALA A 458 23.78 1.64 36.09
C ALA A 458 23.38 2.28 37.43
N ALA A 459 24.34 2.65 38.29
CA ALA A 459 24.09 3.33 39.56
C ALA A 459 23.54 4.76 39.36
N GLU A 460 24.07 5.49 38.38
CA GLU A 460 23.61 6.84 38.02
C GLU A 460 22.22 6.78 37.37
N GLN A 461 21.98 5.81 36.49
CA GLN A 461 20.65 5.59 35.91
C GLN A 461 19.61 5.22 36.99
N ILE A 462 19.96 4.34 37.94
CA ILE A 462 19.11 4.04 39.11
C ILE A 462 18.78 5.33 39.90
N ARG A 463 19.77 6.17 40.19
CA ARG A 463 19.56 7.44 40.92
C ARG A 463 18.63 8.38 40.15
N LEU A 464 18.83 8.53 38.85
CA LEU A 464 18.03 9.42 38.01
C LEU A 464 16.59 8.91 37.87
N ILE A 465 16.38 7.60 37.70
CA ILE A 465 15.02 7.00 37.66
C ILE A 465 14.27 7.23 38.98
N LYS A 466 14.95 7.15 40.14
CA LYS A 466 14.35 7.46 41.46
C LYS A 466 13.96 8.93 41.64
N LEU A 467 14.38 9.82 40.75
CA LEU A 467 13.97 11.23 40.74
C LEU A 467 12.92 11.50 39.65
N VAL A 468 13.11 10.96 38.43
CA VAL A 468 12.17 11.12 37.31
C VAL A 468 10.83 10.45 37.62
N GLY A 469 10.85 9.21 38.14
CA GLY A 469 9.65 8.42 38.42
C GLY A 469 8.63 9.11 39.35
N PRO A 470 9.02 9.56 40.55
CA PRO A 470 8.13 10.35 41.42
C PRO A 470 7.66 11.65 40.76
N LYS A 471 8.54 12.37 40.07
CA LYS A 471 8.17 13.63 39.39
C LYS A 471 7.16 13.43 38.26
N PHE A 472 7.22 12.29 37.55
CA PHE A 472 6.23 11.93 36.53
C PHE A 472 4.88 11.63 37.19
N ALA A 473 4.87 10.89 38.29
CA ALA A 473 3.64 10.64 39.06
C ALA A 473 3.03 11.93 39.63
N ASP A 474 3.85 12.81 40.23
CA ASP A 474 3.42 14.11 40.79
C ASP A 474 2.89 15.07 39.71
N ALA A 475 3.35 14.93 38.46
CA ALA A 475 2.95 15.73 37.31
C ALA A 475 1.88 15.05 36.42
N GLU A 476 1.31 13.92 36.86
CA GLU A 476 0.33 13.11 36.13
C GLU A 476 0.79 12.66 34.72
N ILE A 477 2.11 12.51 34.52
CA ILE A 477 2.72 12.06 33.26
C ILE A 477 2.64 10.53 33.15
N SER A 478 2.01 10.04 32.08
CA SER A 478 1.87 8.62 31.74
C SER A 478 3.05 8.02 30.95
N THR A 479 3.97 8.85 30.45
CA THR A 479 5.14 8.44 29.65
C THR A 479 5.96 7.35 30.33
N LYS A 480 6.16 6.23 29.64
CA LYS A 480 6.92 5.07 30.13
C LYS A 480 8.40 5.42 30.27
N ILE A 481 9.04 4.98 31.35
CA ILE A 481 10.51 5.03 31.47
C ILE A 481 11.09 3.68 31.03
N LEU A 482 12.01 3.70 30.07
CA LEU A 482 12.76 2.54 29.61
C LEU A 482 14.21 2.66 30.10
N CYS A 483 14.75 1.57 30.64
CA CYS A 483 16.17 1.52 31.04
C CYS A 483 17.07 1.02 29.90
N TYR A 484 18.37 1.26 30.06
CA TYR A 484 19.46 0.85 29.17
C TYR A 484 19.60 1.63 27.85
N ASP A 485 18.90 1.28 26.77
CA ASP A 485 19.04 1.91 25.42
C ASP A 485 20.43 1.71 24.79
N HIS A 486 20.92 0.46 24.78
CA HIS A 486 22.23 0.09 24.21
C HIS A 486 22.29 -1.41 23.83
N ASN A 487 23.48 -1.91 23.49
CA ASN A 487 23.69 -3.16 22.74
C ASN A 487 23.34 -4.46 23.47
N TRP A 488 23.11 -5.54 22.72
CA TRP A 488 22.83 -6.87 23.28
C TRP A 488 24.02 -7.52 24.02
N ASP A 489 25.23 -7.00 23.88
CA ASP A 489 26.44 -7.57 24.48
C ASP A 489 26.52 -7.45 26.01
N ASN A 490 25.69 -6.61 26.64
CA ASN A 490 25.74 -6.38 28.09
C ASN A 490 24.35 -6.41 28.76
N THR A 491 23.86 -7.61 29.07
CA THR A 491 22.69 -7.81 29.94
C THR A 491 22.92 -7.42 31.40
N THR A 492 24.18 -7.27 31.86
CA THR A 492 24.48 -6.95 33.27
C THR A 492 23.99 -5.56 33.64
N TYR A 493 24.06 -4.60 32.72
CA TYR A 493 23.58 -3.23 32.95
C TYR A 493 22.05 -3.19 33.25
N PRO A 494 21.14 -3.62 32.35
CA PRO A 494 19.71 -3.59 32.62
C PRO A 494 19.31 -4.47 33.81
N LEU A 495 19.94 -5.64 34.00
CA LEU A 495 19.68 -6.47 35.17
C LEU A 495 20.08 -5.80 36.50
N THR A 496 21.12 -4.95 36.50
CA THR A 496 21.52 -4.15 37.65
C THR A 496 20.51 -3.03 37.93
N VAL A 497 20.09 -2.29 36.89
CA VAL A 497 19.10 -1.20 37.02
C VAL A 497 17.74 -1.75 37.49
N LEU A 498 17.29 -2.85 36.88
CA LEU A 498 16.08 -3.56 37.31
C LEU A 498 16.25 -4.23 38.67
N GLY A 499 17.46 -4.49 39.15
CA GLY A 499 17.73 -5.05 40.48
C GLY A 499 17.21 -4.18 41.63
N ASP A 500 17.29 -2.85 41.47
CA ASP A 500 16.79 -1.90 42.46
C ASP A 500 15.25 -1.84 42.45
N SER A 501 14.62 -2.21 43.56
CA SER A 501 13.17 -2.33 43.65
C SER A 501 12.42 -0.99 43.54
N ILE A 502 13.05 0.13 43.90
CA ILE A 502 12.43 1.45 43.82
C ILE A 502 12.49 1.95 42.37
N ALA A 503 13.66 1.85 41.71
CA ALA A 503 13.79 2.20 40.29
C ALA A 503 12.91 1.30 39.40
N ARG A 504 12.91 -0.01 39.64
CA ARG A 504 12.03 -1.00 38.97
C ARG A 504 10.54 -0.70 39.14
N GLY A 505 10.14 0.07 40.16
CA GLY A 505 8.77 0.55 40.34
C GLY A 505 8.30 1.48 39.21
N TYR A 506 9.21 2.27 38.64
CA TYR A 506 8.92 3.29 37.61
C TYR A 506 9.32 2.88 36.19
N ILE A 507 10.14 1.84 36.03
CA ILE A 507 10.56 1.31 34.72
C ILE A 507 9.43 0.48 34.09
N ALA A 508 9.05 0.76 32.84
CA ALA A 508 8.13 -0.07 32.08
C ALA A 508 8.84 -1.26 31.41
N GLY A 509 10.05 -1.04 30.87
CA GLY A 509 10.80 -2.04 30.12
C GLY A 509 12.27 -1.71 29.92
N THR A 510 12.95 -2.55 29.13
CA THR A 510 14.35 -2.37 28.73
C THR A 510 14.44 -2.09 27.24
N ALA A 511 15.18 -1.04 26.87
CA ALA A 511 15.49 -0.69 25.49
C ALA A 511 16.83 -1.30 25.05
N PHE A 512 16.91 -1.80 23.82
CA PHE A 512 18.08 -2.43 23.23
C PHE A 512 18.37 -1.95 21.80
N HIS A 513 19.67 -1.88 21.48
CA HIS A 513 20.24 -1.73 20.14
C HIS A 513 20.92 -3.05 19.71
N GLY A 514 21.19 -3.23 18.42
CA GLY A 514 21.78 -4.47 17.90
C GLY A 514 23.24 -4.39 17.43
N TYR A 515 23.94 -3.26 17.61
CA TYR A 515 25.28 -3.05 17.03
C TYR A 515 26.37 -4.00 17.56
N SER A 516 26.11 -4.69 18.67
CA SER A 516 26.98 -5.71 19.26
C SER A 516 26.16 -6.72 20.08
N GLY A 517 26.62 -7.96 20.18
CA GLY A 517 26.02 -9.02 20.99
C GLY A 517 25.03 -9.94 20.24
N ASP A 518 24.17 -10.62 21.00
CA ASP A 518 23.21 -11.60 20.49
C ASP A 518 21.78 -11.28 20.94
N VAL A 519 20.82 -11.38 20.01
CA VAL A 519 19.40 -11.06 20.21
C VAL A 519 18.75 -11.77 21.42
N GLY A 520 19.26 -12.92 21.85
CA GLY A 520 18.84 -13.66 23.05
C GLY A 520 19.09 -12.92 24.38
N ALA A 521 19.88 -11.85 24.37
CA ALA A 521 20.01 -10.92 25.50
C ALA A 521 18.65 -10.35 25.96
N GLN A 522 17.76 -10.07 25.00
CA GLN A 522 16.40 -9.60 25.27
C GLN A 522 15.58 -10.63 26.05
N SER A 523 15.56 -11.88 25.58
CA SER A 523 14.93 -13.00 26.29
C SER A 523 15.54 -13.22 27.67
N THR A 524 16.86 -13.06 27.82
CA THR A 524 17.55 -13.18 29.12
C THR A 524 17.05 -12.16 30.13
N VAL A 525 16.88 -10.89 29.73
CA VAL A 525 16.33 -9.84 30.60
C VAL A 525 14.84 -10.06 30.86
N HIS A 526 14.05 -10.42 29.84
CA HIS A 526 12.63 -10.71 30.00
C HIS A 526 12.38 -11.84 30.98
N TYR A 527 13.09 -12.97 30.90
CA TYR A 527 12.89 -14.09 31.84
C TYR A 527 13.37 -13.79 33.27
N ALA A 528 14.28 -12.83 33.45
CA ALA A 528 14.64 -12.34 34.79
C ALA A 528 13.57 -11.41 35.39
N TYR A 529 12.83 -10.67 34.54
CA TYR A 529 11.80 -9.70 34.94
C TYR A 529 10.58 -9.77 34.02
N THR A 530 9.80 -10.86 34.11
CA THR A 530 8.70 -11.18 33.17
C THR A 530 7.54 -10.19 33.17
N ASN A 531 7.48 -9.29 34.15
CA ASN A 531 6.52 -8.18 34.22
C ASN A 531 7.10 -6.85 33.68
N LYS A 532 8.21 -6.90 32.95
CA LYS A 532 8.83 -5.77 32.25
C LYS A 532 8.93 -6.08 30.77
N ASP A 533 8.60 -5.06 29.98
CA ASP A 533 8.57 -5.13 28.54
C ASP A 533 10.00 -5.05 27.95
N ILE A 534 10.14 -5.47 26.69
CA ILE A 534 11.37 -5.27 25.90
C ILE A 534 11.04 -4.37 24.71
N TYR A 535 11.95 -3.45 24.40
CA TYR A 535 11.88 -2.54 23.27
C TYR A 535 13.17 -2.63 22.47
N TYR A 536 13.05 -2.63 21.15
CA TYR A 536 14.17 -2.51 20.22
C TYR A 536 14.10 -1.14 19.57
N THR A 537 15.07 -0.30 19.88
CA THR A 537 14.96 1.16 19.77
C THR A 537 15.90 1.76 18.74
N GLU A 538 16.94 1.04 18.32
CA GLU A 538 17.82 1.50 17.24
C GLU A 538 18.52 0.37 16.47
N TRP A 539 18.60 0.54 15.16
CA TRP A 539 19.54 -0.15 14.28
C TRP A 539 19.79 0.67 13.01
N SER A 540 21.06 0.76 12.60
CA SER A 540 21.47 1.37 11.33
C SER A 540 21.85 0.31 10.30
N ASP A 541 21.37 0.48 9.07
CA ASP A 541 21.99 -0.12 7.89
C ASP A 541 23.00 0.87 7.30
N GLY A 542 24.00 0.41 6.59
CA GLY A 542 25.03 1.25 5.99
C GLY A 542 26.05 0.48 5.16
N GLY A 543 27.09 1.16 4.69
CA GLY A 543 28.08 0.56 3.79
C GLY A 543 28.95 -0.57 4.39
N TRP A 544 28.80 -0.90 5.68
CA TRP A 544 29.46 -2.04 6.32
C TRP A 544 28.63 -3.33 6.28
N ASN A 545 27.32 -3.23 6.05
CA ASN A 545 26.38 -4.34 5.94
C ASN A 545 25.51 -4.20 4.67
N ASP A 546 26.08 -3.70 3.57
CA ASP A 546 25.41 -3.64 2.28
C ASP A 546 25.67 -4.91 1.45
N TYR A 547 24.69 -5.82 1.49
CA TYR A 547 24.64 -7.05 0.70
C TYR A 547 23.85 -6.87 -0.61
N GLY A 548 23.59 -5.63 -1.01
CA GLY A 548 22.70 -5.29 -2.12
C GLY A 548 21.23 -5.46 -1.78
N PHE A 549 20.35 -5.21 -2.74
CA PHE A 549 18.92 -5.07 -2.47
C PHE A 549 18.28 -6.33 -1.85
N ALA A 550 18.52 -7.49 -2.47
CA ALA A 550 17.97 -8.77 -2.03
C ALA A 550 18.53 -9.20 -0.65
N GLY A 551 19.86 -9.15 -0.48
CA GLY A 551 20.52 -9.53 0.77
C GLY A 551 20.07 -8.65 1.94
N ASN A 552 20.02 -7.32 1.76
CA ASN A 552 19.56 -6.42 2.82
C ASN A 552 18.08 -6.62 3.16
N LEU A 553 17.21 -6.91 2.17
CA LEU A 553 15.79 -7.21 2.39
C LEU A 553 15.62 -8.44 3.30
N ILE A 554 16.39 -9.49 3.05
CA ILE A 554 16.37 -10.72 3.85
C ILE A 554 16.93 -10.47 5.24
N GLU A 555 18.14 -9.92 5.35
CA GLU A 555 18.80 -9.61 6.64
C GLU A 555 17.89 -8.77 7.55
N ASN A 556 17.28 -7.71 6.99
CA ASN A 556 16.34 -6.86 7.71
C ASN A 556 15.11 -7.63 8.20
N SER A 557 14.53 -8.46 7.34
CA SER A 557 13.30 -9.19 7.64
C SER A 557 13.53 -10.34 8.61
N GLU A 558 14.68 -11.02 8.55
CA GLU A 558 15.14 -11.97 9.56
C GLU A 558 15.36 -11.28 10.91
N THR A 559 16.03 -10.13 10.93
CA THR A 559 16.30 -9.39 12.17
C THR A 559 15.00 -8.92 12.83
N ILE A 560 14.02 -8.44 12.06
CA ILE A 560 12.66 -8.13 12.56
C ILE A 560 12.05 -9.36 13.25
N ILE A 561 12.09 -10.52 12.60
CA ILE A 561 11.57 -11.77 13.18
C ILE A 561 12.30 -12.10 14.49
N ASP A 562 13.63 -12.14 14.48
CA ASP A 562 14.41 -12.58 15.63
C ASP A 562 14.23 -11.64 16.84
N VAL A 563 14.18 -10.32 16.61
CA VAL A 563 13.88 -9.31 17.64
C VAL A 563 12.51 -9.54 18.28
N LEU A 564 11.46 -9.72 17.47
CA LEU A 564 10.10 -9.88 17.96
C LEU A 564 9.85 -11.28 18.56
N ARG A 565 10.60 -12.31 18.12
CA ARG A 565 10.59 -13.63 18.78
C ARG A 565 11.31 -13.62 20.12
N ASN A 566 12.18 -12.64 20.37
CA ASN A 566 12.84 -12.37 21.65
C ASN A 566 12.14 -11.27 22.48
N TRP A 567 10.80 -11.23 22.44
CA TRP A 567 9.93 -10.41 23.31
C TRP A 567 9.87 -8.90 23.05
N SER A 568 10.60 -8.36 22.07
CA SER A 568 10.44 -6.93 21.74
C SER A 568 9.00 -6.58 21.33
N LYS A 569 8.54 -5.43 21.78
CA LYS A 569 7.26 -4.81 21.38
C LYS A 569 7.41 -3.84 20.21
N THR A 570 8.65 -3.49 19.86
CA THR A 570 8.98 -2.54 18.77
C THR A 570 10.06 -3.07 17.85
N PHE A 571 10.17 -2.46 16.68
CA PHE A 571 11.39 -2.50 15.88
C PHE A 571 11.58 -1.12 15.23
N ILE A 572 12.66 -0.44 15.57
CA ILE A 572 12.92 0.95 15.18
C ILE A 572 14.29 1.02 14.47
N LYS A 573 14.29 1.42 13.20
CA LYS A 573 15.51 1.76 12.46
C LYS A 573 16.03 3.14 12.86
N TRP A 574 17.28 3.44 12.53
CA TRP A 574 17.88 4.74 12.85
C TRP A 574 17.29 5.85 11.98
N ASN A 575 17.91 6.28 10.88
CA ASN A 575 17.37 7.40 10.11
C ASN A 575 16.12 7.03 9.28
N LEU A 576 15.03 7.80 9.40
CA LEU A 576 13.87 7.71 8.51
C LEU A 576 14.23 8.10 7.07
N ALA A 577 14.99 9.19 6.90
CA ALA A 577 15.37 9.71 5.59
C ALA A 577 16.81 10.24 5.59
N LEU A 578 17.59 9.94 4.54
CA LEU A 578 18.89 10.55 4.26
C LEU A 578 18.99 10.91 2.77
N ASP A 579 19.93 11.77 2.39
CA ASP A 579 20.15 12.16 1.00
C ASP A 579 20.97 11.12 0.21
N GLN A 580 21.17 11.35 -1.10
CA GLN A 580 21.98 10.47 -1.96
C GLN A 580 23.44 10.33 -1.51
N ASP A 581 23.95 11.26 -0.69
CA ASP A 581 25.29 11.26 -0.12
C ASP A 581 25.30 10.71 1.32
N ASN A 582 24.19 10.12 1.75
CA ASN A 582 23.95 9.53 3.08
C ASN A 582 24.00 10.55 4.23
N GLY A 583 23.62 11.80 3.98
CA GLY A 583 23.57 12.88 4.96
C GLY A 583 22.19 13.56 5.07
N PRO A 584 22.10 14.77 5.66
CA PRO A 584 23.18 15.49 6.34
C PRO A 584 23.79 14.66 7.49
N LYS A 585 25.11 14.79 7.68
CA LYS A 585 25.89 14.07 8.69
C LYS A 585 27.07 14.91 9.12
N ILE A 586 27.64 14.62 10.29
CA ILE A 586 28.78 15.33 10.84
C ILE A 586 30.04 14.46 10.91
N SER A 587 31.20 15.11 11.02
CA SER A 587 32.46 14.43 11.31
C SER A 587 32.40 13.77 12.69
N GLY A 588 32.82 12.50 12.78
CA GLY A 588 32.77 11.70 14.01
C GLY A 588 31.43 11.00 14.27
N GLY A 589 30.36 11.37 13.57
CA GLY A 589 29.12 10.59 13.49
C GLY A 589 29.17 9.51 12.41
N CYS A 590 28.06 8.81 12.17
CA CYS A 590 28.04 7.73 11.17
C CYS A 590 28.27 8.25 9.73
N GLY A 591 29.38 7.83 9.10
CA GLY A 591 29.81 8.32 7.79
C GLY A 591 29.05 7.75 6.58
N ASN A 592 28.42 6.58 6.73
CA ASN A 592 27.86 5.78 5.62
C ASN A 592 26.58 5.00 6.01
N CYS A 593 25.83 5.48 7.00
CA CYS A 593 24.50 4.96 7.36
C CYS A 593 23.47 5.24 6.26
N TYR A 594 22.39 4.46 6.22
CA TYR A 594 21.31 4.58 5.25
C TYR A 594 20.00 4.99 5.94
N GLY A 595 19.25 5.91 5.33
CA GLY A 595 17.88 6.20 5.71
C GLY A 595 16.92 5.10 5.23
N VAL A 596 15.75 4.96 5.84
CA VAL A 596 14.69 4.06 5.33
C VAL A 596 14.30 4.43 3.89
N VAL A 597 14.28 5.72 3.58
CA VAL A 597 14.22 6.25 2.21
C VAL A 597 15.43 7.15 1.90
N THR A 598 15.81 7.20 0.63
CA THR A 598 16.76 8.19 0.11
C THR A 598 16.00 9.36 -0.52
N VAL A 599 16.34 10.60 -0.14
CA VAL A 599 15.79 11.85 -0.70
C VAL A 599 16.80 12.44 -1.69
N ASN A 600 16.46 12.51 -2.98
CA ASN A 600 17.29 13.20 -3.96
C ASN A 600 17.12 14.72 -3.81
N THR A 601 18.15 15.40 -3.33
CA THR A 601 18.08 16.84 -3.01
C THR A 601 18.04 17.77 -4.23
N ALA A 602 18.27 17.26 -5.44
CA ALA A 602 18.23 18.04 -6.68
C ALA A 602 16.83 18.09 -7.32
N ASN A 603 15.96 17.09 -7.08
CA ASN A 603 14.66 16.98 -7.74
C ASN A 603 13.50 16.51 -6.82
N GLY A 604 13.76 16.24 -5.53
CA GLY A 604 12.76 15.75 -4.58
C GLY A 604 12.29 14.30 -4.81
N GLN A 605 12.98 13.54 -5.66
CA GLN A 605 12.66 12.13 -5.89
C GLN A 605 12.98 11.30 -4.64
N ILE A 606 12.03 10.46 -4.22
CA ILE A 606 12.22 9.50 -3.13
C ILE A 606 12.52 8.12 -3.70
N THR A 607 13.55 7.48 -3.14
CA THR A 607 13.92 6.09 -3.46
C THR A 607 13.84 5.25 -2.18
N PRO A 608 12.83 4.37 -2.04
CA PRO A 608 12.76 3.44 -0.92
C PRO A 608 13.93 2.43 -0.93
N ARG A 609 14.48 2.13 0.25
CA ARG A 609 15.57 1.16 0.43
C ARG A 609 15.05 -0.19 0.93
N PRO A 610 15.81 -1.31 0.92
CA PRO A 610 15.34 -2.63 1.34
C PRO A 610 14.64 -2.66 2.71
N GLN A 611 15.12 -1.86 3.66
CA GLN A 611 14.53 -1.69 4.99
C GLN A 611 13.11 -1.09 4.96
N TYR A 612 12.76 -0.23 3.99
CA TYR A 612 11.38 0.28 3.81
C TYR A 612 10.41 -0.87 3.54
N TYR A 613 10.79 -1.81 2.68
CA TYR A 613 9.94 -2.93 2.30
C TYR A 613 9.94 -4.05 3.35
N SER A 614 11.04 -4.20 4.08
CA SER A 614 11.12 -5.09 5.25
C SER A 614 10.19 -4.60 6.37
N LEU A 615 10.21 -3.29 6.66
CA LEU A 615 9.26 -2.65 7.56
C LEU A 615 7.83 -2.73 7.02
N GLY A 616 7.59 -2.50 5.73
CA GLY A 616 6.25 -2.58 5.14
C GLY A 616 5.64 -3.97 5.14
N GLN A 617 6.46 -5.02 5.05
CA GLN A 617 6.02 -6.41 5.22
C GLN A 617 5.55 -6.74 6.64
N ILE A 618 5.83 -5.90 7.65
CA ILE A 618 5.31 -6.08 9.02
C ILE A 618 4.31 -5.00 9.43
N SER A 619 4.67 -3.72 9.29
CA SER A 619 3.93 -2.57 9.86
C SER A 619 2.62 -2.22 9.14
N LYS A 620 2.51 -2.57 7.86
CA LYS A 620 1.25 -2.43 7.10
C LYS A 620 0.16 -3.35 7.65
N PHE A 621 0.56 -4.54 8.11
CA PHE A 621 -0.36 -5.63 8.42
C PHE A 621 -0.51 -5.89 9.93
N VAL A 622 0.54 -5.65 10.72
CA VAL A 622 0.54 -5.80 12.18
C VAL A 622 0.42 -4.41 12.81
N ARG A 623 -0.78 -4.08 13.29
CA ARG A 623 -1.10 -2.75 13.86
C ARG A 623 -0.77 -2.66 15.35
N PRO A 624 -0.58 -1.44 15.91
CA PRO A 624 -0.47 -1.25 17.35
C PRO A 624 -1.59 -1.98 18.12
N GLY A 625 -1.21 -2.70 19.17
CA GLY A 625 -2.15 -3.52 19.94
C GLY A 625 -2.33 -4.96 19.44
N ALA A 626 -1.76 -5.34 18.29
CA ALA A 626 -1.69 -6.74 17.86
C ALA A 626 -0.91 -7.59 18.87
N SER A 627 -1.32 -8.85 19.05
CA SER A 627 -0.65 -9.79 19.96
C SER A 627 0.17 -10.81 19.17
N ARG A 628 1.45 -10.99 19.50
CA ARG A 628 2.25 -12.08 18.93
C ARG A 628 1.68 -13.42 19.41
N VAL A 629 1.55 -14.38 18.51
CA VAL A 629 1.09 -15.74 18.81
C VAL A 629 2.12 -16.80 18.45
N SER A 630 1.88 -18.04 18.88
CA SER A 630 2.79 -19.16 18.67
C SER A 630 2.83 -19.60 17.21
N SER A 631 4.04 -19.70 16.68
CA SER A 631 4.36 -20.35 15.42
C SER A 631 5.70 -21.08 15.52
N THR A 632 5.98 -22.04 14.65
CA THR A 632 7.32 -22.66 14.53
C THR A 632 8.40 -21.58 14.40
N ALA A 633 9.55 -21.68 15.08
CA ALA A 633 10.60 -20.65 14.99
C ALA A 633 11.34 -20.67 13.65
N THR A 634 11.82 -21.84 13.27
CA THR A 634 12.48 -22.10 11.99
C THR A 634 11.88 -23.38 11.43
N VAL A 635 11.42 -23.35 10.18
CA VAL A 635 10.71 -24.49 9.57
C VAL A 635 11.70 -25.50 8.93
N GLY A 636 12.94 -25.07 8.72
CA GLY A 636 13.97 -25.78 7.96
C GLY A 636 14.35 -25.00 6.70
N ALA A 637 15.42 -25.43 6.03
CA ALA A 637 15.88 -24.89 4.73
C ALA A 637 15.97 -23.35 4.61
N GLY A 638 16.25 -22.63 5.70
CA GLY A 638 16.31 -21.16 5.68
C GLY A 638 14.95 -20.46 5.78
N ILE A 639 13.88 -21.13 6.22
CA ILE A 639 12.58 -20.47 6.46
C ILE A 639 12.44 -20.02 7.92
N LYS A 640 12.44 -18.70 8.14
CA LYS A 640 12.01 -18.05 9.39
C LYS A 640 10.58 -17.52 9.26
N ASN A 641 9.87 -17.37 10.37
CA ASN A 641 8.53 -16.77 10.39
C ASN A 641 8.14 -16.18 11.74
N ILE A 642 7.05 -15.43 11.77
CA ILE A 642 6.38 -14.92 12.97
C ILE A 642 4.89 -14.72 12.71
N ALA A 643 4.04 -14.92 13.72
CA ALA A 643 2.58 -14.80 13.59
C ALA A 643 1.95 -13.91 14.69
N PHE A 644 0.83 -13.27 14.35
CA PHE A 644 0.10 -12.33 15.19
C PHE A 644 -1.42 -12.45 15.05
N VAL A 645 -2.14 -11.92 16.03
CA VAL A 645 -3.58 -11.60 15.95
C VAL A 645 -3.75 -10.10 16.19
N ASN A 646 -4.31 -9.39 15.22
CA ASN A 646 -4.65 -7.97 15.32
C ASN A 646 -5.89 -7.74 16.21
N ALA A 647 -6.09 -6.50 16.65
CA ALA A 647 -7.26 -6.11 17.44
C ALA A 647 -8.60 -6.26 16.68
N ASP A 648 -8.59 -6.18 15.35
CA ASP A 648 -9.74 -6.48 14.47
C ASP A 648 -10.05 -7.98 14.34
N GLY A 649 -9.21 -8.85 14.92
CA GLY A 649 -9.33 -10.29 14.84
C GLY A 649 -8.73 -10.93 13.58
N LYS A 650 -8.12 -10.18 12.67
CA LYS A 650 -7.33 -10.77 11.58
C LYS A 650 -6.08 -11.45 12.13
N ARG A 651 -5.68 -12.55 11.48
CA ARG A 651 -4.42 -13.24 11.71
C ARG A 651 -3.42 -12.74 10.68
N VAL A 652 -2.16 -12.61 11.08
CA VAL A 652 -1.05 -12.23 10.19
C VAL A 652 0.09 -13.22 10.42
N CYS A 653 0.70 -13.71 9.36
CA CYS A 653 1.94 -14.50 9.41
C CYS A 653 2.94 -13.97 8.39
N MET A 654 4.08 -13.47 8.85
CA MET A 654 5.21 -13.08 8.02
C MET A 654 6.19 -14.26 7.94
N ALA A 655 6.60 -14.65 6.74
CA ALA A 655 7.58 -15.69 6.47
C ALA A 655 8.69 -15.16 5.56
N VAL A 656 9.93 -15.55 5.85
CA VAL A 656 11.14 -15.16 5.10
C VAL A 656 11.83 -16.43 4.62
N ASN A 657 12.06 -16.52 3.31
CA ASN A 657 12.93 -17.54 2.71
C ASN A 657 14.31 -16.94 2.45
N THR A 658 15.27 -17.39 3.24
CA THR A 658 16.66 -16.90 3.22
C THR A 658 17.53 -17.70 2.25
N SER A 659 16.99 -18.76 1.66
CA SER A 659 17.71 -19.61 0.72
C SER A 659 17.60 -19.10 -0.73
N GLY A 660 18.62 -19.40 -1.53
CA GLY A 660 18.60 -19.25 -2.99
C GLY A 660 17.74 -20.30 -3.72
N SER A 661 16.74 -20.89 -3.07
CA SER A 661 15.84 -21.89 -3.67
C SER A 661 14.39 -21.64 -3.26
N ALA A 662 13.44 -21.89 -4.16
CA ALA A 662 12.03 -21.83 -3.82
C ALA A 662 11.62 -23.04 -2.97
N HIS A 663 10.73 -22.82 -2.00
CA HIS A 663 10.25 -23.85 -1.08
C HIS A 663 8.73 -23.83 -0.97
N ASN A 664 8.11 -25.00 -1.03
CA ASN A 664 6.70 -25.15 -0.69
C ASN A 664 6.57 -25.06 0.83
N LEU A 665 5.75 -24.12 1.30
CA LEU A 665 5.48 -23.88 2.72
C LEU A 665 4.02 -24.22 3.01
N ARG A 666 3.80 -25.25 3.83
CA ARG A 666 2.47 -25.64 4.30
C ARG A 666 2.19 -24.93 5.62
N ILE A 667 1.22 -24.03 5.59
CA ILE A 667 0.81 -23.25 6.78
C ILE A 667 -0.41 -23.93 7.40
N LEU A 668 -0.24 -24.51 8.59
CA LEU A 668 -1.26 -25.24 9.34
C LEU A 668 -1.80 -24.37 10.49
N TRP A 669 -3.11 -24.13 10.50
CA TRP A 669 -3.81 -23.37 11.54
C TRP A 669 -5.17 -24.03 11.83
N LYS A 670 -5.45 -24.29 13.12
CA LYS A 670 -6.70 -24.93 13.61
C LYS A 670 -7.09 -26.25 12.91
N GLY A 671 -6.11 -27.01 12.45
CA GLY A 671 -6.32 -28.28 11.74
C GLY A 671 -6.59 -28.13 10.24
N GLN A 672 -6.64 -26.90 9.74
CA GLN A 672 -6.76 -26.58 8.31
C GLN A 672 -5.40 -26.12 7.78
N TYR A 673 -5.13 -26.29 6.50
CA TYR A 673 -3.90 -25.81 5.88
C TYR A 673 -4.11 -25.21 4.49
N PHE A 674 -3.08 -24.53 4.01
CA PHE A 674 -2.82 -24.29 2.59
C PHE A 674 -1.33 -24.49 2.32
N ILE A 675 -0.95 -24.75 1.07
CA ILE A 675 0.45 -24.79 0.64
C ILE A 675 0.75 -23.59 -0.28
N TYR A 676 1.83 -22.87 -0.02
CA TYR A 676 2.29 -21.75 -0.84
C TYR A 676 3.73 -21.98 -1.33
N ALA A 677 3.98 -21.78 -2.63
CA ALA A 677 5.32 -21.84 -3.21
C ALA A 677 6.09 -20.53 -2.92
N LEU A 678 6.82 -20.50 -1.81
CA LEU A 678 7.58 -19.35 -1.35
C LEU A 678 8.87 -19.20 -2.19
N PRO A 679 9.05 -18.13 -2.99
CA PRO A 679 10.22 -17.98 -3.85
C PRO A 679 11.55 -17.92 -3.08
N ALA A 680 12.66 -18.19 -3.77
CA ALA A 680 14.00 -17.91 -3.25
C ALA A 680 14.13 -16.42 -2.84
N GLU A 681 14.90 -16.14 -1.79
CA GLU A 681 15.22 -14.77 -1.34
C GLU A 681 13.98 -13.84 -1.32
N SER A 682 12.94 -14.29 -0.61
CA SER A 682 11.64 -13.61 -0.54
C SER A 682 11.12 -13.39 0.89
N VAL A 683 10.30 -12.37 1.01
CA VAL A 683 9.55 -12.01 2.22
C VAL A 683 8.07 -11.99 1.85
N THR A 684 7.27 -12.80 2.53
CA THR A 684 5.85 -12.96 2.22
C THR A 684 5.02 -12.90 3.49
N THR A 685 3.95 -12.10 3.46
CA THR A 685 3.01 -11.96 4.56
C THR A 685 1.62 -12.43 4.16
N PHE A 686 1.06 -13.30 5.00
CA PHE A 686 -0.23 -13.96 4.83
C PHE A 686 -1.22 -13.36 5.84
N ILE A 687 -2.42 -12.98 5.40
CA ILE A 687 -3.44 -12.31 6.22
C ILE A 687 -4.78 -12.99 6.02
N TRP A 688 -5.47 -13.37 7.11
CA TRP A 688 -6.77 -14.06 7.01
C TRP A 688 -7.70 -13.78 8.19
N SER A 689 -9.00 -14.01 7.98
CA SER A 689 -10.04 -13.87 9.02
C SER A 689 -10.10 -15.09 9.95
N ASN A 690 -10.72 -14.93 11.12
CA ASN A 690 -10.94 -16.05 12.06
C ASN A 690 -12.14 -16.94 11.65
N GLN A 691 -12.08 -17.51 10.46
CA GLN A 691 -13.15 -18.33 9.86
C GLN A 691 -12.60 -19.65 9.34
N ALA A 692 -13.45 -20.69 9.30
CA ALA A 692 -13.10 -21.94 8.64
C ALA A 692 -13.03 -21.72 7.12
N ASN A 693 -12.05 -22.34 6.47
CA ASN A 693 -11.73 -22.14 5.05
C ASN A 693 -11.54 -20.65 4.68
N ALA A 694 -10.92 -19.87 5.56
CA ALA A 694 -10.68 -18.46 5.31
C ALA A 694 -9.81 -18.26 4.05
N PHE A 695 -10.18 -17.29 3.22
CA PHE A 695 -9.27 -16.74 2.21
C PHE A 695 -8.11 -16.03 2.89
N VAL A 696 -6.95 -16.12 2.24
CA VAL A 696 -5.67 -15.61 2.68
C VAL A 696 -5.18 -14.61 1.64
N GLU A 697 -5.12 -13.34 2.03
CA GLU A 697 -4.40 -12.33 1.26
C GLU A 697 -2.90 -12.61 1.37
N VAL A 698 -2.18 -12.54 0.25
CA VAL A 698 -0.74 -12.81 0.21
C VAL A 698 -0.02 -11.58 -0.34
N TRP A 699 0.91 -11.04 0.43
CA TRP A 699 1.69 -9.86 0.07
C TRP A 699 3.18 -10.22 0.02
N MET A 700 3.84 -9.95 -1.11
CA MET A 700 5.21 -10.43 -1.35
C MET A 700 6.16 -9.30 -1.72
N THR A 701 7.40 -9.43 -1.23
CA THR A 701 8.57 -8.65 -1.62
C THR A 701 9.70 -9.62 -1.95
N THR A 702 10.37 -9.42 -3.08
CA THR A 702 11.55 -10.22 -3.47
C THR A 702 12.75 -9.32 -3.77
N GLY A 703 13.92 -9.93 -4.01
CA GLY A 703 15.06 -9.20 -4.58
C GLY A 703 14.80 -8.59 -5.98
N ASP A 704 13.78 -9.08 -6.69
CA ASP A 704 13.30 -8.53 -7.95
C ASP A 704 12.39 -7.32 -7.69
N GLN A 705 12.89 -6.13 -7.98
CA GLN A 705 12.22 -4.86 -7.73
C GLN A 705 10.95 -4.62 -8.58
N THR A 706 10.57 -5.56 -9.45
CA THR A 706 9.24 -5.56 -10.08
C THR A 706 8.12 -6.01 -9.14
N LYS A 707 8.44 -6.68 -8.02
CA LYS A 707 7.46 -7.18 -7.04
C LYS A 707 7.81 -6.72 -5.62
N MET A 708 7.40 -5.49 -5.32
CA MET A 708 7.77 -4.79 -4.10
C MET A 708 6.54 -4.46 -3.25
N LEU A 709 6.34 -5.22 -2.17
CA LEU A 709 5.13 -5.17 -1.34
C LEU A 709 3.85 -5.29 -2.19
N SER A 710 3.84 -6.23 -3.15
CA SER A 710 2.70 -6.40 -4.05
C SER A 710 1.80 -7.55 -3.61
N GLN A 711 0.49 -7.32 -3.70
CA GLN A 711 -0.51 -8.36 -3.49
C GLN A 711 -0.38 -9.41 -4.60
N GLN A 712 -0.31 -10.68 -4.20
CA GLN A 712 -0.36 -11.84 -5.11
C GLN A 712 -1.79 -12.40 -5.13
N GLY A 713 -2.02 -13.44 -5.95
CA GLY A 713 -3.26 -14.20 -5.88
C GLY A 713 -3.51 -14.75 -4.48
N SER A 714 -4.77 -14.79 -4.06
CA SER A 714 -5.17 -15.36 -2.77
C SER A 714 -5.03 -16.88 -2.78
N VAL A 715 -4.86 -17.43 -1.58
CA VAL A 715 -5.01 -18.87 -1.29
C VAL A 715 -6.09 -19.04 -0.22
N GLN A 716 -6.50 -20.27 0.09
CA GLN A 716 -7.59 -20.55 1.02
C GLN A 716 -7.23 -21.75 1.88
N PHE A 717 -7.57 -21.68 3.17
CA PHE A 717 -7.47 -22.84 4.05
C PHE A 717 -8.46 -23.96 3.63
N HIS A 718 -8.05 -25.21 3.77
CA HIS A 718 -8.89 -26.40 3.59
C HIS A 718 -8.47 -27.54 4.55
N ASN A 719 -9.15 -28.68 4.51
CA ASN A 719 -9.05 -29.78 5.48
C ASN A 719 -8.29 -31.01 4.92
#